data_AF-A0A3N6P6B5-F1
#
_entry.id   AF-A0A3N6P6B5-F1
#
_cell.length_a   1.000
_cell.length_b   1.000
_cell.length_c   1.000
_cell.angle_alpha   90.00
_cell.angle_beta   90.00
_cell.angle_gamma   90.00
#
_symmetry.space_group_name_H-M   'P 1'
#
loop_
_entity.id
_entity.type
_entity.pdbx_description
1 polymer ?
#
loop_
_entity_poly.entity_id
_entity_poly.type
_entity_poly.pdbx_seq_one_letter_code
_entity_poly.pdbx_strand_id
1 'polypeptide(L)'
;MTDQDNDIVVTSAGRSALKPGMRWLPVEGEQAAGVARRSKLNADAQNKLIQSSAEILGKGVNPRDAAETATGLVVGYVQSGKTLSFTTAIGLARDNGFPLVIVIAGNKDNLLTQSHDRLARDLDVDGGEGLPAWKMEKNPRGQDSQYEQLIRQAIDNWRDPTRDPDEKSTLLLTVLKQNQRLASLTALLRRMGMRGVPALLIDDEADQASLNTKVQRGEESTTYMRLRELREALPCHTFLQYTATPQAPLLINITDNLSPDFVHVLEPGDGYVGGAAFFAPNSRYIKVIPQQDLLQTNALPTEAPESLLEAMRVYYVGLAASLIARSGRRSMLIHPARERAAHQVAAGWASAAKDEWANALGAGEQDPDRLEVIDDFKRAYEELQKTERNLPGFDEIIQKLPRALRNTTVIEFNTRGRPKTPEINWRHAEGWILVGGQAVDRGFTVDSLTVTYMPRGMGMGNADTLQQRARFFGYAQARGYFGICRVYLEQQMRDAYEDYVEHEELMRSELRRVAERGESLRTWRRRFILDPGLNPCRRSVISDPYTRGSMTGGWTRQIGTIVNPDTRSANMQLLQTLMSELNLQDDDTYAARSTAQQHQVDRDAPLQRLFDALVEYRFEDPRDTASFTGLLITIAEGLRQDPDATCAIYRMRPNAPVGTRKVKNASGEIDQFQQGRTATARGGVTYPGDAFFAARDKVSLQIHVYDLTLSNRPFASAVPLITVNVPAPLAAAWLVQVQSGQQATS
;
A
#
# COMPACT_ATOMS: atom_id res chain seq x y z
N MET A 1 57.15 11.32 14.94
CA MET A 1 55.93 10.86 15.64
C MET A 1 54.97 10.45 14.56
N THR A 2 54.57 9.19 14.61
CA THR A 2 53.97 8.37 13.56
C THR A 2 52.55 8.77 13.18
N ASP A 3 52.22 8.49 11.91
CA ASP A 3 50.92 8.57 11.25
C ASP A 3 49.72 8.23 12.13
N GLN A 4 48.75 9.13 12.15
CA GLN A 4 47.35 8.79 12.37
C GLN A 4 46.62 9.04 11.05
N ASP A 5 46.54 7.99 10.24
CA ASP A 5 45.56 7.90 9.16
C ASP A 5 44.17 8.11 9.77
N ASN A 6 43.51 9.23 9.43
CA ASN A 6 42.07 9.40 9.57
C ASN A 6 41.39 8.60 8.44
N ASP A 7 41.59 7.28 8.45
CA ASP A 7 40.84 6.36 7.62
C ASP A 7 39.36 6.51 7.96
N ILE A 8 38.54 6.85 6.96
CA ILE A 8 37.10 6.65 7.02
C ILE A 8 36.87 5.14 7.15
N VAL A 9 36.76 4.64 8.38
CA VAL A 9 36.53 3.22 8.68
C VAL A 9 35.09 2.87 8.30
N VAL A 10 34.87 2.57 7.02
CA VAL A 10 33.75 1.69 6.63
C VAL A 10 34.25 0.29 6.88
N THR A 11 33.81 -0.32 7.98
CA THR A 11 34.06 -1.74 8.20
C THR A 11 33.32 -2.51 7.10
N SER A 12 34.05 -3.16 6.20
CA SER A 12 33.52 -4.34 5.49
C SER A 12 33.28 -5.40 6.55
N ALA A 13 32.16 -5.30 7.25
CA ALA A 13 31.87 -6.23 8.33
C ALA A 13 31.77 -7.62 7.73
N GLY A 14 32.42 -8.62 8.34
CA GLY A 14 32.16 -10.01 8.01
C GLY A 14 30.65 -10.25 8.02
N ARG A 15 30.15 -11.13 7.15
CA ARG A 15 28.70 -11.39 6.96
C ARG A 15 27.89 -11.60 8.26
N SER A 16 28.54 -11.90 9.38
CA SER A 16 27.92 -12.08 10.70
C SER A 16 27.39 -10.81 11.39
N ALA A 17 27.74 -9.59 10.93
CA ALA A 17 27.28 -8.34 11.56
C ALA A 17 26.20 -7.58 10.77
N LEU A 18 25.92 -7.98 9.53
CA LEU A 18 24.93 -7.35 8.67
C LEU A 18 23.54 -7.92 8.94
N LYS A 19 22.52 -7.05 9.04
CA LYS A 19 21.13 -7.53 9.06
C LYS A 19 20.78 -8.17 7.71
N PRO A 20 19.80 -9.08 7.67
CA PRO A 20 19.38 -9.74 6.44
C PRO A 20 19.10 -8.76 5.28
N GLY A 21 19.66 -9.07 4.11
CA GLY A 21 19.55 -8.26 2.89
C GLY A 21 20.50 -7.06 2.80
N MET A 22 21.18 -6.65 3.88
CA MET A 22 22.18 -5.57 3.79
C MET A 22 23.43 -6.06 3.07
N ARG A 23 23.95 -5.23 2.16
CA ARG A 23 25.20 -5.44 1.42
C ARG A 23 26.41 -4.83 2.14
N TRP A 24 26.18 -3.75 2.87
CA TRP A 24 27.19 -3.01 3.63
C TRP A 24 26.54 -2.29 4.82
N LEU A 25 27.35 -1.82 5.77
CA LEU A 25 26.89 -1.11 6.96
C LEU A 25 27.18 0.39 6.83
N PRO A 26 26.17 1.25 6.66
CA PRO A 26 26.36 2.69 6.68
C PRO A 26 26.80 3.20 8.06
N VAL A 27 27.72 4.15 8.06
CA VAL A 27 28.19 4.85 9.24
C VAL A 27 27.34 6.10 9.47
N GLU A 28 26.88 6.30 10.70
CA GLU A 28 26.20 7.53 11.10
C GLU A 28 27.22 8.68 11.21
N GLY A 29 26.95 9.79 10.52
CA GLY A 29 27.72 11.01 10.64
C GLY A 29 26.84 12.22 11.01
N GLU A 30 27.45 13.40 10.95
CA GLU A 30 26.83 14.62 11.45
C GLU A 30 25.57 15.03 10.67
N GLN A 31 25.43 14.66 9.38
CA GLN A 31 24.21 15.03 8.66
C GLN A 31 23.02 14.17 9.02
N ALA A 32 23.19 12.85 9.09
CA ALA A 32 22.13 11.97 9.53
C ALA A 32 21.69 12.33 10.96
N ALA A 33 22.64 12.52 11.86
CA ALA A 33 22.38 12.92 13.24
C ALA A 33 21.73 14.31 13.32
N GLY A 34 22.17 15.27 12.50
CA GLY A 34 21.58 16.60 12.42
C GLY A 34 20.10 16.59 12.00
N VAL A 35 19.74 15.79 11.00
CA VAL A 35 18.34 15.59 10.58
C VAL A 35 17.51 15.04 11.74
N ALA A 36 18.02 14.01 12.42
CA ALA A 36 17.32 13.41 13.56
C ALA A 36 17.12 14.41 14.70
N ARG A 37 18.12 15.22 15.06
CA ARG A 37 17.99 16.27 16.09
C ARG A 37 16.95 17.34 15.74
N ARG A 38 16.86 17.73 14.46
CA ARG A 38 15.88 18.73 13.98
C ARG A 38 14.46 18.19 13.84
N SER A 39 14.27 16.86 13.89
CA SER A 39 12.97 16.21 13.71
C SER A 39 11.96 16.42 14.86
N LYS A 40 12.41 16.94 16.01
CA LYS A 40 11.61 17.09 17.26
C LYS A 40 11.09 15.76 17.84
N LEU A 41 11.63 14.63 17.38
CA LEU A 41 11.39 13.32 17.97
C LEU A 41 12.17 13.17 19.29
N ASN A 42 11.75 12.24 20.15
CA ASN A 42 12.53 11.85 21.32
C ASN A 42 13.78 11.03 20.91
N ALA A 43 14.73 10.83 21.83
CA ALA A 43 16.00 10.16 21.53
C ALA A 43 15.82 8.74 20.96
N ASP A 44 14.90 7.95 21.50
CA ASP A 44 14.66 6.59 21.01
C ASP A 44 14.11 6.57 19.58
N ALA A 45 13.18 7.47 19.26
CA ALA A 45 12.63 7.62 17.92
C ALA A 45 13.67 8.17 16.93
N GLN A 46 14.58 9.05 17.38
CA GLN A 46 15.73 9.50 16.58
C GLN A 46 16.66 8.32 16.23
N ASN A 47 17.00 7.48 17.21
CA ASN A 47 17.85 6.31 16.99
C ASN A 47 17.19 5.30 16.04
N LYS A 48 15.89 5.02 16.22
CA LYS A 48 15.13 4.14 15.32
C LYS A 48 15.07 4.68 13.88
N LEU A 49 14.91 6.00 13.73
CA LEU A 49 14.92 6.66 12.42
C LEU A 49 16.27 6.46 11.71
N ILE A 50 17.38 6.73 12.39
CA ILE A 50 18.72 6.56 11.82
C ILE A 50 18.98 5.09 11.48
N GLN A 51 18.68 4.16 12.39
CA GLN A 51 18.85 2.73 12.15
C GLN A 51 18.03 2.25 10.94
N SER A 52 16.77 2.65 10.85
CA SER A 52 15.88 2.31 9.73
C SER A 52 16.43 2.87 8.41
N SER A 53 16.89 4.11 8.38
CA SER A 53 17.50 4.70 7.18
C SER A 53 18.85 4.08 6.81
N ALA A 54 19.64 3.62 7.79
CA ALA A 54 20.88 2.87 7.56
C ALA A 54 20.60 1.49 6.97
N GLU A 55 19.54 0.81 7.38
CA GLU A 55 19.11 -0.45 6.75
C GLU A 55 18.68 -0.23 5.30
N ILE A 56 17.93 0.84 5.02
CA ILE A 56 17.51 1.19 3.65
C ILE A 56 18.73 1.42 2.76
N LEU A 57 19.67 2.26 3.20
CA LEU A 57 20.86 2.60 2.42
C LEU A 57 21.82 1.40 2.28
N GLY A 58 21.99 0.62 3.35
CA GLY A 58 22.88 -0.54 3.38
C GLY A 58 22.41 -1.73 2.54
N LYS A 59 21.11 -1.84 2.22
CA LYS A 59 20.57 -2.79 1.22
C LYS A 59 20.90 -2.37 -0.23
N GLY A 60 21.20 -1.09 -0.44
CA GLY A 60 21.61 -0.52 -1.72
C GLY A 60 23.08 -0.80 -2.08
N VAL A 61 23.54 -0.11 -3.11
CA VAL A 61 24.93 -0.16 -3.58
C VAL A 61 25.87 0.48 -2.56
N ASN A 62 27.00 -0.17 -2.27
CA ASN A 62 28.08 0.45 -1.52
C ASN A 62 28.78 1.49 -2.41
N PRO A 63 28.95 2.75 -1.96
CA PRO A 63 29.54 3.81 -2.79
C PRO A 63 30.98 3.52 -3.22
N ARG A 64 31.66 2.55 -2.59
CA ARG A 64 33.02 2.13 -2.95
C ARG A 64 33.06 1.05 -4.04
N ASP A 65 31.93 0.41 -4.35
CA ASP A 65 31.87 -0.66 -5.34
C ASP A 65 31.76 -0.09 -6.77
N ALA A 66 32.36 -0.80 -7.73
CA ALA A 66 32.40 -0.38 -9.12
C ALA A 66 31.15 -0.82 -9.89
N ALA A 67 30.39 0.15 -10.40
CA ALA A 67 29.36 -0.03 -11.42
C ALA A 67 28.23 -1.04 -11.08
N GLU A 68 27.73 -0.98 -9.85
CA GLU A 68 26.53 -1.71 -9.45
C GLU A 68 25.28 -0.83 -9.46
N THR A 69 24.11 -1.47 -9.59
CA THR A 69 22.82 -0.79 -9.40
C THR A 69 21.93 -1.60 -8.46
N ALA A 70 21.10 -0.91 -7.69
CA ALA A 70 20.12 -1.55 -6.82
C ALA A 70 18.83 -0.74 -6.82
N THR A 71 17.69 -1.42 -6.89
CA THR A 71 16.36 -0.81 -6.76
C THR A 71 15.69 -1.26 -5.48
N GLY A 72 15.33 -0.31 -4.62
CA GLY A 72 14.67 -0.58 -3.34
C GLY A 72 13.27 0.00 -3.30
N LEU A 73 12.31 -0.74 -2.76
CA LEU A 73 10.98 -0.23 -2.44
C LEU A 73 10.88 0.10 -0.95
N VAL A 74 10.58 1.35 -0.62
CA VAL A 74 10.36 1.80 0.76
C VAL A 74 8.87 2.13 0.95
N VAL A 75 8.21 1.31 1.78
CA VAL A 75 6.75 1.34 1.98
C VAL A 75 6.43 1.85 3.38
N GLY A 76 5.66 2.92 3.49
CA GLY A 76 5.16 3.42 4.78
C GLY A 76 3.74 3.95 4.67
N TYR A 77 2.96 3.91 5.75
CA TYR A 77 1.58 4.40 5.73
C TYR A 77 1.46 5.84 5.21
N VAL A 78 0.27 6.24 4.78
CA VAL A 78 -0.02 7.62 4.39
C VAL A 78 0.34 8.57 5.53
N GLN A 79 1.11 9.62 5.23
CA GLN A 79 1.57 10.59 6.24
C GLN A 79 2.36 10.01 7.44
N SER A 80 2.94 8.81 7.31
CA SER A 80 3.77 8.18 8.38
C SER A 80 5.14 8.82 8.62
N GLY A 81 5.61 9.72 7.75
CA GLY A 81 6.96 10.30 7.86
C GLY A 81 7.99 9.80 6.83
N LYS A 82 7.54 9.22 5.71
CA LYS A 82 8.40 8.84 4.56
C LYS A 82 9.44 9.89 4.19
N THR A 83 9.05 11.16 4.14
CA THR A 83 9.98 12.26 3.84
C THR A 83 11.11 12.37 4.86
N LEU A 84 10.81 12.25 6.16
CA LEU A 84 11.84 12.28 7.18
C LEU A 84 12.80 11.08 7.04
N SER A 85 12.27 9.90 6.70
CA SER A 85 13.08 8.71 6.41
C SER A 85 14.04 8.94 5.23
N PHE A 86 13.54 9.41 4.08
CA PHE A 86 14.44 9.63 2.94
C PHE A 86 15.40 10.80 3.17
N THR A 87 15.01 11.86 3.89
CA THR A 87 15.95 12.93 4.26
C THR A 87 17.08 12.39 5.14
N THR A 88 16.77 11.50 6.09
CA THR A 88 17.79 10.84 6.92
C THR A 88 18.68 9.92 6.09
N ALA A 89 18.12 9.21 5.11
CA ALA A 89 18.90 8.40 4.16
C ALA A 89 19.80 9.26 3.26
N ILE A 90 19.37 10.46 2.87
CA ILE A 90 20.21 11.45 2.16
C ILE A 90 21.38 11.91 3.05
N GLY A 91 21.11 12.22 4.33
CA GLY A 91 22.16 12.54 5.31
C GLY A 91 23.20 11.43 5.42
N LEU A 92 22.75 10.19 5.62
CA LEU A 92 23.61 9.00 5.63
C LEU A 92 24.38 8.83 4.32
N ALA A 93 23.77 9.12 3.17
CA ALA A 93 24.47 9.04 1.90
C ALA A 93 25.65 10.02 1.83
N ARG A 94 25.49 11.28 2.27
CA ARG A 94 26.64 12.20 2.37
C ARG A 94 27.69 11.69 3.35
N ASP A 95 27.25 11.27 4.54
CA ASP A 95 28.16 10.76 5.58
C ASP A 95 28.98 9.53 5.11
N ASN A 96 28.48 8.79 4.10
CA ASN A 96 29.13 7.61 3.54
C ASN A 96 29.73 7.82 2.15
N GLY A 97 29.88 9.06 1.68
CA GLY A 97 30.64 9.37 0.46
C GLY A 97 29.85 9.29 -0.85
N PHE A 98 28.55 9.61 -0.82
CA PHE A 98 27.78 9.82 -2.05
C PHE A 98 27.92 11.28 -2.51
N PRO A 99 28.63 11.54 -3.63
CA PRO A 99 28.81 12.90 -4.18
C PRO A 99 27.53 13.45 -4.83
N LEU A 100 26.60 12.59 -5.23
CA LEU A 100 25.39 12.97 -5.95
C LEU A 100 24.15 12.33 -5.35
N VAL A 101 23.16 13.16 -5.05
CA VAL A 101 21.81 12.76 -4.66
C VAL A 101 20.80 13.42 -5.59
N ILE A 102 19.87 12.65 -6.13
CA ILE A 102 18.80 13.16 -7.00
C ILE A 102 17.44 12.78 -6.40
N VAL A 103 16.63 13.76 -6.05
CA VAL A 103 15.27 13.59 -5.58
C VAL A 103 14.30 13.94 -6.71
N ILE A 104 13.58 12.93 -7.20
CA ILE A 104 12.55 13.05 -8.22
C ILE A 104 11.22 13.26 -7.49
N ALA A 105 10.77 14.51 -7.42
CA ALA A 105 9.63 14.90 -6.60
C ALA A 105 8.48 15.45 -7.44
N GLY A 106 7.29 14.85 -7.26
CA GLY A 106 6.01 15.35 -7.74
C GLY A 106 5.91 15.57 -9.26
N ASN A 107 4.71 15.93 -9.72
CA ASN A 107 4.44 16.27 -11.13
C ASN A 107 4.04 17.74 -11.33
N LYS A 108 4.05 18.54 -10.26
CA LYS A 108 3.75 19.98 -10.27
C LYS A 108 4.84 20.77 -9.56
N ASP A 109 5.14 21.96 -10.06
CA ASP A 109 6.23 22.81 -9.53
C ASP A 109 6.07 23.21 -8.06
N ASN A 110 4.83 23.33 -7.57
CA ASN A 110 4.56 23.67 -6.17
C ASN A 110 4.92 22.52 -5.22
N LEU A 111 4.58 21.28 -5.58
CA LEU A 111 4.96 20.08 -4.82
C LEU A 111 6.48 19.94 -4.81
N LEU A 112 7.14 20.13 -5.96
CA LEU A 112 8.60 20.13 -6.03
C LEU A 112 9.22 21.22 -5.14
N THR A 113 8.69 22.45 -5.19
CA THR A 113 9.22 23.57 -4.38
C THR A 113 9.04 23.28 -2.89
N GLN A 114 7.90 22.74 -2.48
CA GLN A 114 7.67 22.31 -1.10
C GLN A 114 8.67 21.24 -0.65
N SER A 115 8.93 20.22 -1.47
CA SER A 115 9.92 19.18 -1.17
C SER A 115 11.34 19.74 -1.13
N HIS A 116 11.69 20.66 -2.05
CA HIS A 116 12.98 21.34 -2.08
C HIS A 116 13.22 22.15 -0.81
N ASP A 117 12.31 23.06 -0.47
CA ASP A 117 12.47 23.93 0.70
C ASP A 117 12.46 23.12 2.01
N ARG A 118 11.73 22.00 2.04
CA ARG A 118 11.75 21.08 3.17
C ARG A 118 13.10 20.38 3.32
N LEU A 119 13.66 19.85 2.23
CA LEU A 119 14.98 19.24 2.24
C LEU A 119 16.05 20.24 2.67
N ALA A 120 16.02 21.47 2.14
CA ALA A 120 16.95 22.53 2.51
C ALA A 120 16.96 22.81 4.01
N ARG A 121 15.77 22.93 4.62
CA ARG A 121 15.63 23.12 6.08
C ARG A 121 16.04 21.91 6.90
N ASP A 122 15.59 20.72 6.52
CA ASP A 122 15.79 19.51 7.32
C ASP A 122 17.28 19.06 7.29
N LEU A 123 17.97 19.26 6.16
CA LEU A 123 19.41 19.01 5.99
C LEU A 123 20.31 20.18 6.41
N ASP A 124 19.72 21.34 6.74
CA ASP A 124 20.46 22.56 7.10
C ASP A 124 21.45 23.00 6.02
N VAL A 125 20.97 23.05 4.76
CA VAL A 125 21.79 23.31 3.56
C VAL A 125 22.54 24.63 3.62
N ASP A 126 21.92 25.66 4.21
CA ASP A 126 22.47 27.02 4.33
C ASP A 126 23.09 27.29 5.72
N GLY A 127 23.18 26.27 6.58
CA GLY A 127 23.66 26.40 7.95
C GLY A 127 25.16 26.10 8.13
N GLY A 128 25.72 26.57 9.25
CA GLY A 128 27.10 26.29 9.69
C GLY A 128 28.12 27.42 9.43
N GLU A 129 29.30 27.31 10.05
CA GLU A 129 30.48 28.12 9.75
C GLU A 129 31.46 27.28 8.90
N GLY A 130 31.81 27.73 7.70
CA GLY A 130 32.73 27.01 6.79
C GLY A 130 32.16 26.73 5.39
N LEU A 131 32.76 25.78 4.66
CA LEU A 131 32.23 25.32 3.39
C LEU A 131 30.96 24.48 3.62
N PRO A 132 29.90 24.67 2.82
CA PRO A 132 28.65 23.97 3.05
C PRO A 132 28.79 22.47 2.74
N ALA A 133 28.16 21.65 3.58
CA ALA A 133 28.04 20.21 3.37
C ALA A 133 27.29 19.85 2.07
N TRP A 134 26.49 20.79 1.57
CA TRP A 134 25.55 20.59 0.48
C TRP A 134 25.73 21.66 -0.59
N LYS A 135 25.55 21.26 -1.85
CA LYS A 135 25.20 22.17 -2.96
C LYS A 135 23.83 21.73 -3.47
N MET A 136 22.81 22.55 -3.31
CA MET A 136 21.44 22.15 -3.62
C MET A 136 20.89 22.94 -4.81
N GLU A 137 20.35 22.22 -5.81
CA GLU A 137 19.81 22.84 -7.01
C GLU A 137 18.43 22.29 -7.39
N LYS A 138 17.61 23.13 -8.03
CA LYS A 138 16.24 22.81 -8.44
C LYS A 138 16.06 22.88 -9.95
N ASN A 139 15.61 21.77 -10.55
CA ASN A 139 15.36 21.65 -11.99
C ASN A 139 16.53 22.16 -12.87
N PRO A 140 17.75 21.59 -12.72
CA PRO A 140 18.90 22.01 -13.51
C PRO A 140 18.60 21.91 -15.02
N ARG A 141 19.04 22.92 -15.76
CA ARG A 141 18.77 23.07 -17.20
C ARG A 141 19.98 22.61 -18.00
N GLY A 142 19.77 21.66 -18.92
CA GLY A 142 20.86 21.04 -19.68
C GLY A 142 21.55 21.92 -20.72
N GLN A 143 21.07 23.14 -21.01
CA GLN A 143 21.71 24.10 -21.92
C GLN A 143 22.39 25.26 -21.18
N ASP A 144 22.32 25.27 -19.86
CA ASP A 144 22.90 26.32 -19.04
C ASP A 144 24.34 25.95 -18.67
N SER A 145 25.31 26.72 -19.15
CA SER A 145 26.71 26.50 -18.82
C SER A 145 26.99 26.63 -17.32
N GLN A 146 26.15 27.37 -16.58
CA GLN A 146 26.30 27.53 -15.13
C GLN A 146 26.03 26.22 -14.40
N TYR A 147 24.94 25.50 -14.74
CA TYR A 147 24.66 24.20 -14.13
C TYR A 147 25.74 23.18 -14.48
N GLU A 148 26.22 23.16 -15.73
CA GLU A 148 27.30 22.24 -16.10
C GLU A 148 28.58 22.51 -15.30
N GLN A 149 28.98 23.77 -15.18
CA GLN A 149 30.14 24.15 -14.40
C GLN A 149 29.98 23.78 -12.92
N LEU A 150 28.80 24.06 -12.33
CA LEU A 150 28.51 23.78 -10.92
C LEU A 150 28.60 22.28 -10.62
N ILE A 151 27.96 21.44 -11.43
CA ILE A 151 27.94 20.00 -11.20
C ILE A 151 29.33 19.39 -11.45
N ARG A 152 30.01 19.81 -12.51
CA ARG A 152 31.39 19.38 -12.80
C ARG A 152 32.31 19.73 -11.64
N GLN A 153 32.26 20.97 -11.15
CA GLN A 153 33.06 21.41 -10.01
C GLN A 153 32.73 20.59 -8.75
N ALA A 154 31.46 20.31 -8.47
CA ALA A 154 31.09 19.48 -7.33
C ALA A 154 31.70 18.07 -7.43
N ILE A 155 31.58 17.41 -8.57
CA ILE A 155 32.12 16.06 -8.79
C ILE A 155 33.65 16.05 -8.74
N ASP A 156 34.32 17.01 -9.38
CA ASP A 156 35.78 17.10 -9.38
C ASP A 156 36.30 17.37 -7.96
N ASN A 157 35.62 18.24 -7.20
CA ASN A 157 35.95 18.49 -5.80
C ASN A 157 35.83 17.23 -4.93
N TRP A 158 34.84 16.36 -5.19
CA TRP A 158 34.69 15.10 -4.49
C TRP A 158 35.81 14.10 -4.78
N ARG A 159 36.27 14.09 -6.04
CA ARG A 159 37.35 13.22 -6.51
C ARG A 159 38.74 13.71 -6.11
N ASP A 160 38.88 14.96 -5.72
CA ASP A 160 40.14 15.55 -5.30
C ASP A 160 40.64 14.88 -4.01
N PRO A 161 41.79 14.17 -4.05
CA PRO A 161 42.36 13.52 -2.88
C PRO A 161 42.99 14.51 -1.89
N THR A 162 43.22 15.77 -2.30
CA THR A 162 43.80 16.80 -1.43
C THR A 162 42.79 17.44 -0.48
N ARG A 163 41.50 17.15 -0.66
CA ARG A 163 40.43 17.66 0.17
C ARG A 163 40.02 16.70 1.26
N ASP A 164 39.83 17.24 2.44
CA ASP A 164 39.26 16.51 3.56
C ASP A 164 37.76 16.22 3.33
N PRO A 165 37.19 15.20 3.98
CA PRO A 165 35.80 14.79 3.76
C PRO A 165 34.76 15.89 4.05
N ASP A 166 35.04 16.78 5.01
CA ASP A 166 34.18 17.92 5.37
C ASP A 166 34.22 19.05 4.33
N GLU A 167 35.29 19.16 3.54
CA GLU A 167 35.42 20.10 2.42
C GLU A 167 34.67 19.64 1.15
N LYS A 168 34.16 18.40 1.14
CA LYS A 168 33.48 17.78 -0.02
C LYS A 168 31.97 17.94 0.09
N SER A 169 31.42 18.95 -0.59
CA SER A 169 29.97 19.20 -0.61
C SER A 169 29.21 18.21 -1.49
N THR A 170 28.27 17.42 -0.95
CA THR A 170 27.38 16.57 -1.77
C THR A 170 26.44 17.43 -2.61
N LEU A 171 26.32 17.10 -3.90
CA LEU A 171 25.37 17.74 -4.80
C LEU A 171 23.99 17.11 -4.64
N LEU A 172 23.01 17.91 -4.21
CA LEU A 172 21.61 17.52 -4.05
C LEU A 172 20.74 18.17 -5.13
N LEU A 173 20.27 17.36 -6.09
CA LEU A 173 19.42 17.82 -7.17
C LEU A 173 17.96 17.45 -6.90
N THR A 174 17.07 18.44 -6.94
CA THR A 174 15.62 18.20 -6.91
C THR A 174 15.05 18.41 -8.31
N VAL A 175 14.37 17.41 -8.84
CA VAL A 175 13.87 17.44 -10.22
C VAL A 175 12.39 17.05 -10.28
N LEU A 176 11.64 17.78 -11.11
CA LEU A 176 10.23 17.47 -11.37
C LEU A 176 10.13 16.15 -12.14
N LYS A 177 9.17 15.29 -11.77
CA LYS A 177 8.84 14.05 -12.48
C LYS A 177 8.11 14.33 -13.80
N GLN A 178 8.80 15.01 -14.73
CA GLN A 178 8.29 15.48 -16.01
C GLN A 178 9.35 15.29 -17.11
N ASN A 179 8.89 14.93 -18.31
CA ASN A 179 9.77 14.44 -19.37
C ASN A 179 10.89 15.43 -19.79
N GLN A 180 10.61 16.73 -19.93
CA GLN A 180 11.61 17.72 -20.34
C GLN A 180 12.64 17.96 -19.25
N ARG A 181 12.22 18.00 -17.98
CA ARG A 181 13.12 18.19 -16.82
C ARG A 181 14.06 17.00 -16.65
N LEU A 182 13.52 15.79 -16.70
CA LEU A 182 14.33 14.57 -16.64
C LEU A 182 15.30 14.48 -17.83
N ALA A 183 14.83 14.72 -19.06
CA ALA A 183 15.70 14.72 -20.24
C ALA A 183 16.83 15.76 -20.15
N SER A 184 16.53 16.95 -19.62
CA SER A 184 17.53 18.02 -19.42
C SER A 184 18.62 17.61 -18.44
N LEU A 185 18.24 17.02 -17.30
CA LEU A 185 19.19 16.52 -16.31
C LEU A 185 20.01 15.34 -16.87
N THR A 186 19.36 14.38 -17.54
CA THR A 186 20.05 13.23 -18.15
C THR A 186 21.09 13.68 -19.17
N ALA A 187 20.76 14.65 -20.03
CA ALA A 187 21.70 15.19 -21.01
C ALA A 187 22.93 15.82 -20.33
N LEU A 188 22.72 16.56 -19.24
CA LEU A 188 23.79 17.17 -18.45
C LEU A 188 24.71 16.08 -17.87
N LEU A 189 24.15 15.09 -17.18
CA LEU A 189 24.89 13.98 -16.56
C LEU A 189 25.68 13.16 -17.59
N ARG A 190 25.11 12.89 -18.77
CA ARG A 190 25.80 12.18 -19.85
C ARG A 190 27.04 12.94 -20.36
N ARG A 191 26.99 14.27 -20.46
CA ARG A 191 28.15 15.08 -20.90
C ARG A 191 29.29 15.09 -19.87
N MET A 192 28.98 14.94 -18.59
CA MET A 192 29.98 14.97 -17.52
C MET A 192 30.67 13.63 -17.31
N GLY A 193 30.07 12.52 -17.72
CA GLY A 193 30.64 11.19 -17.56
C GLY A 193 30.62 10.73 -16.10
N MET A 194 29.53 10.08 -15.69
CA MET A 194 29.27 9.70 -14.29
C MET A 194 29.91 8.38 -13.87
N ARG A 195 30.94 7.92 -14.59
CA ARG A 195 31.61 6.64 -14.27
C ARG A 195 32.38 6.80 -12.95
N GLY A 196 32.19 5.87 -12.02
CA GLY A 196 32.81 5.96 -10.69
C GLY A 196 32.24 7.07 -9.80
N VAL A 197 31.07 7.63 -10.12
CA VAL A 197 30.35 8.57 -9.25
C VAL A 197 29.15 7.83 -8.66
N PRO A 198 29.20 7.39 -7.40
CA PRO A 198 28.07 6.74 -6.76
C PRO A 198 26.93 7.74 -6.56
N ALA A 199 25.71 7.36 -6.89
CA ALA A 199 24.54 8.23 -6.79
C ALA A 199 23.40 7.59 -5.98
N LEU A 200 22.71 8.41 -5.18
CA LEU A 200 21.44 8.03 -4.56
C LEU A 200 20.30 8.73 -5.31
N LEU A 201 19.38 7.95 -5.86
CA LEU A 201 18.17 8.46 -6.49
C LEU A 201 16.96 8.12 -5.61
N ILE A 202 16.12 9.11 -5.35
CA ILE A 202 14.88 8.95 -4.58
C ILE A 202 13.72 9.28 -5.50
N ASP A 203 12.83 8.31 -5.71
CA ASP A 203 11.56 8.48 -6.39
C ASP A 203 10.44 8.66 -5.36
N ASP A 204 10.01 9.90 -5.15
CA ASP A 204 8.90 10.21 -4.24
C ASP A 204 7.56 9.99 -4.94
N GLU A 205 6.60 9.41 -4.21
CA GLU A 205 5.32 8.91 -4.75
C GLU A 205 5.58 8.01 -5.97
N ALA A 206 6.36 6.94 -5.77
CA ALA A 206 6.80 6.04 -6.84
C ALA A 206 5.66 5.28 -7.55
N ASP A 207 4.46 5.25 -6.96
CA ASP A 207 3.26 4.78 -7.65
C ASP A 207 2.85 5.74 -8.78
N GLN A 208 3.24 7.01 -8.72
CA GLN A 208 2.78 8.07 -9.63
C GLN A 208 3.80 8.38 -10.72
N ALA A 209 3.33 8.36 -11.97
CA ALA A 209 4.00 8.83 -13.20
C ALA A 209 5.32 8.16 -13.61
N SER A 210 6.06 7.49 -12.71
CA SER A 210 7.33 6.83 -13.04
C SER A 210 7.12 5.50 -13.79
N LEU A 211 6.08 4.75 -13.43
CA LEU A 211 5.75 3.46 -14.06
C LEU A 211 5.25 3.60 -15.51
N ASN A 212 5.51 2.59 -16.33
CA ASN A 212 5.13 2.58 -17.75
C ASN A 212 3.61 2.43 -17.96
N THR A 213 2.92 3.54 -18.22
CA THR A 213 1.47 3.56 -18.48
C THR A 213 1.05 3.10 -19.88
N LYS A 214 2.01 2.71 -20.73
CA LYS A 214 1.76 2.26 -22.11
C LYS A 214 2.13 0.79 -22.33
N VAL A 215 2.47 0.07 -21.27
CA VAL A 215 2.97 -1.32 -21.35
C VAL A 215 2.01 -2.27 -22.07
N GLN A 216 0.69 -2.07 -21.92
CA GLN A 216 -0.34 -2.88 -22.59
C GLN A 216 -0.38 -2.69 -24.11
N ARG A 217 0.27 -1.65 -24.63
CA ARG A 217 0.42 -1.39 -26.07
C ARG A 217 1.79 -1.83 -26.59
N GLY A 218 2.63 -2.44 -25.74
CA GLY A 218 4.03 -2.71 -26.08
C GLY A 218 4.88 -1.45 -26.24
N GLU A 219 4.43 -0.31 -25.71
CA GLU A 219 5.11 0.98 -25.81
C GLU A 219 5.63 1.45 -24.44
N GLU A 220 6.59 2.37 -24.46
CA GLU A 220 7.08 3.07 -23.27
C GLU A 220 6.39 4.44 -23.11
N SER A 221 5.91 4.74 -21.90
CA SER A 221 5.49 6.11 -21.57
C SER A 221 6.70 7.05 -21.55
N THR A 222 6.52 8.30 -21.96
CA THR A 222 7.64 9.23 -22.10
C THR A 222 8.35 9.47 -20.77
N THR A 223 7.62 9.60 -19.66
CA THR A 223 8.24 9.80 -18.34
C THR A 223 9.01 8.57 -17.88
N TYR A 224 8.48 7.36 -18.10
CA TYR A 224 9.18 6.10 -17.81
C TYR A 224 10.50 6.00 -18.58
N MET A 225 10.46 6.25 -19.90
CA MET A 225 11.65 6.25 -20.76
C MET A 225 12.72 7.23 -20.24
N ARG A 226 12.33 8.45 -19.82
CA ARG A 226 13.29 9.43 -19.28
C ARG A 226 13.89 9.03 -17.94
N LEU A 227 13.13 8.34 -17.08
CA LEU A 227 13.67 7.80 -15.82
C LEU A 227 14.64 6.65 -16.08
N ARG A 228 14.33 5.77 -17.04
CA ARG A 228 15.26 4.71 -17.46
C ARG A 228 16.56 5.32 -17.98
N GLU A 229 16.48 6.29 -18.88
CA GLU A 229 17.66 6.99 -19.42
C GLU A 229 18.47 7.73 -18.35
N LEU A 230 17.81 8.32 -17.35
CA LEU A 230 18.47 8.97 -16.21
C LEU A 230 19.29 7.95 -15.40
N ARG A 231 18.72 6.78 -15.14
CA ARG A 231 19.39 5.69 -14.43
C ARG A 231 20.55 5.11 -15.22
N GLU A 232 20.39 4.93 -16.54
CA GLU A 232 21.47 4.51 -17.43
C GLU A 232 22.65 5.51 -17.45
N ALA A 233 22.38 6.81 -17.27
CA ALA A 233 23.42 7.83 -17.18
C ALA A 233 24.24 7.76 -15.87
N LEU A 234 23.81 6.95 -14.89
CA LEU A 234 24.42 6.82 -13.56
C LEU A 234 24.79 5.34 -13.32
N PRO A 235 25.93 4.85 -13.82
CA PRO A 235 26.24 3.42 -13.80
C PRO A 235 26.50 2.84 -12.39
N CYS A 236 26.69 3.69 -11.37
CA CYS A 236 26.75 3.26 -9.96
C CYS A 236 25.64 3.99 -9.18
N HIS A 237 24.52 3.33 -8.89
CA HIS A 237 23.41 3.99 -8.20
C HIS A 237 22.50 3.09 -7.37
N THR A 238 21.97 3.66 -6.29
CA THR A 238 20.82 3.11 -5.57
C THR A 238 19.58 3.92 -5.95
N PHE A 239 18.53 3.27 -6.46
CA PHE A 239 17.24 3.86 -6.79
C PHE A 239 16.19 3.45 -5.74
N LEU A 240 15.79 4.37 -4.88
CA LEU A 240 14.81 4.14 -3.82
C LEU A 240 13.44 4.68 -4.21
N GLN A 241 12.45 3.79 -4.28
CA GLN A 241 11.05 4.09 -4.54
C GLN A 241 10.31 4.28 -3.21
N TYR A 242 9.96 5.52 -2.86
CA TYR A 242 9.16 5.80 -1.67
C TYR A 242 7.68 5.89 -2.05
N THR A 243 6.82 5.13 -1.36
CA THR A 243 5.37 5.19 -1.59
C THR A 243 4.54 4.75 -0.38
N ALA A 244 3.31 5.24 -0.30
CA ALA A 244 2.28 4.65 0.57
C ALA A 244 1.55 3.47 -0.09
N THR A 245 1.48 3.50 -1.43
CA THR A 245 0.67 2.64 -2.29
C THR A 245 1.58 1.72 -3.13
N PRO A 246 2.14 0.65 -2.56
CA PRO A 246 3.16 -0.18 -3.24
C PRO A 246 2.58 -1.14 -4.29
N GLN A 247 1.25 -1.24 -4.45
CA GLN A 247 0.62 -2.20 -5.35
C GLN A 247 1.14 -2.06 -6.79
N ALA A 248 1.24 -0.83 -7.29
CA ALA A 248 1.69 -0.59 -8.66
C ALA A 248 3.18 -0.96 -8.86
N PRO A 249 4.13 -0.50 -8.02
CA PRO A 249 5.52 -0.98 -8.07
C PRO A 249 5.69 -2.50 -7.91
N LEU A 250 4.80 -3.18 -7.18
CA LEU A 250 4.85 -4.62 -7.00
C LEU A 250 4.27 -5.41 -8.20
N LEU A 251 3.34 -4.83 -8.96
CA LEU A 251 2.61 -5.49 -10.05
C LEU A 251 3.19 -5.24 -11.47
N ILE A 252 4.26 -4.44 -11.59
CA ILE A 252 5.03 -4.36 -12.84
C ILE A 252 5.85 -5.65 -13.05
N ASN A 253 6.25 -5.91 -14.29
CA ASN A 253 7.04 -7.08 -14.64
C ASN A 253 8.38 -7.13 -13.85
N ILE A 254 8.81 -8.30 -13.40
CA ILE A 254 10.11 -8.48 -12.70
C ILE A 254 11.30 -8.03 -13.55
N THR A 255 11.21 -8.19 -14.87
CA THR A 255 12.26 -7.78 -15.80
C THR A 255 12.30 -6.28 -16.06
N ASP A 256 11.28 -5.54 -15.61
CA ASP A 256 11.28 -4.07 -15.69
C ASP A 256 12.41 -3.52 -14.82
N ASN A 257 13.12 -2.52 -15.34
CA ASN A 257 14.24 -1.90 -14.63
C ASN A 257 13.79 -1.25 -13.32
N LEU A 258 12.55 -0.77 -13.22
CA LEU A 258 11.97 -0.18 -12.01
C LEU A 258 11.42 -1.23 -11.03
N SER A 259 11.51 -2.52 -11.36
CA SER A 259 11.11 -3.59 -10.45
C SER A 259 12.07 -3.64 -9.26
N PRO A 260 11.56 -3.54 -8.02
CA PRO A 260 12.42 -3.52 -6.83
C PRO A 260 13.09 -4.87 -6.56
N ASP A 261 14.37 -4.80 -6.18
CA ASP A 261 15.19 -5.94 -5.78
C ASP A 261 14.96 -6.30 -4.31
N PHE A 262 14.73 -5.29 -3.47
CA PHE A 262 14.50 -5.41 -2.03
C PHE A 262 13.38 -4.49 -1.56
N VAL A 263 12.87 -4.74 -0.35
CA VAL A 263 11.86 -3.91 0.30
C VAL A 263 12.29 -3.50 1.71
N HIS A 264 11.82 -2.33 2.13
CA HIS A 264 11.88 -1.88 3.51
C HIS A 264 10.51 -1.32 3.92
N VAL A 265 9.97 -1.83 5.02
CA VAL A 265 8.68 -1.37 5.54
C VAL A 265 8.94 -0.40 6.69
N LEU A 266 8.49 0.84 6.53
CA LEU A 266 8.59 1.88 7.54
C LEU A 266 7.48 1.72 8.57
N GLU A 267 7.87 1.74 9.84
CA GLU A 267 6.96 1.85 10.97
C GLU A 267 6.66 3.32 11.29
N PRO A 268 5.39 3.68 11.54
CA PRO A 268 5.07 5.00 12.03
C PRO A 268 5.58 5.18 13.47
N GLY A 269 5.89 6.41 13.86
CA GLY A 269 6.23 6.73 15.23
C GLY A 269 5.01 6.77 16.16
N ASP A 270 5.27 6.93 17.45
CA ASP A 270 4.22 6.99 18.48
C ASP A 270 3.19 8.08 18.20
N GLY A 271 1.91 7.75 18.43
CA GLY A 271 0.78 8.67 18.24
C GLY A 271 0.40 8.96 16.78
N TYR A 272 0.88 8.15 15.83
CA TYR A 272 0.28 8.03 14.51
C TYR A 272 -1.09 7.35 14.60
N VAL A 273 -2.05 7.85 13.82
CA VAL A 273 -3.40 7.33 13.69
C VAL A 273 -3.67 7.08 12.22
N GLY A 274 -3.94 5.83 11.87
CA GLY A 274 -4.23 5.39 10.50
C GLY A 274 -5.56 4.65 10.39
N GLY A 275 -5.70 3.87 9.31
CA GLY A 275 -6.93 3.17 9.00
C GLY A 275 -7.38 2.20 10.09
N ALA A 276 -6.45 1.46 10.70
CA ALA A 276 -6.74 0.56 11.82
C ALA A 276 -7.41 1.25 13.03
N ALA A 277 -7.16 2.54 13.26
CA ALA A 277 -7.79 3.29 14.34
C ALA A 277 -9.13 3.91 13.91
N PHE A 278 -9.19 4.47 12.70
CA PHE A 278 -10.42 5.11 12.19
C PHE A 278 -11.51 4.10 11.83
N PHE A 279 -11.15 2.94 11.30
CA PHE A 279 -12.07 1.92 10.80
C PHE A 279 -12.11 0.66 11.68
N ALA A 280 -11.65 0.78 12.93
CA ALA A 280 -11.82 -0.30 13.91
C ALA A 280 -13.31 -0.68 14.08
N PRO A 281 -13.63 -1.93 14.42
CA PRO A 281 -15.00 -2.33 14.75
C PRO A 281 -15.61 -1.40 15.81
N ASN A 282 -16.83 -0.91 15.55
CA ASN A 282 -17.54 0.07 16.40
C ASN A 282 -16.82 1.43 16.56
N SER A 283 -15.93 1.79 15.64
CA SER A 283 -15.31 3.13 15.60
C SER A 283 -16.38 4.22 15.56
N ARG A 284 -16.19 5.24 16.40
CA ARG A 284 -17.07 6.41 16.49
C ARG A 284 -16.61 7.59 15.63
N TYR A 285 -15.46 7.46 14.97
CA TYR A 285 -14.85 8.54 14.19
C TYR A 285 -15.41 8.64 12.78
N ILE A 286 -16.04 7.58 12.26
CA ILE A 286 -16.64 7.53 10.93
C ILE A 286 -18.15 7.76 11.02
N LYS A 287 -18.67 8.64 10.19
CA LYS A 287 -20.09 8.93 10.00
C LYS A 287 -20.48 8.61 8.57
N VAL A 288 -21.58 7.89 8.39
CA VAL A 288 -22.12 7.60 7.07
C VAL A 288 -22.98 8.78 6.64
N ILE A 289 -22.71 9.32 5.45
CA ILE A 289 -23.51 10.37 4.84
C ILE A 289 -24.82 9.74 4.33
N PRO A 290 -26.00 10.25 4.74
CA PRO A 290 -27.29 9.74 4.28
C PRO A 290 -27.42 9.80 2.76
N GLN A 291 -28.13 8.85 2.15
CA GLN A 291 -28.26 8.77 0.70
C GLN A 291 -28.89 10.04 0.10
N GLN A 292 -29.82 10.69 0.81
CA GLN A 292 -30.43 11.94 0.36
C GLN A 292 -29.46 13.14 0.30
N ASP A 293 -28.35 13.07 1.04
CA ASP A 293 -27.35 14.15 1.14
C ASP A 293 -26.18 13.97 0.17
N LEU A 294 -26.16 12.87 -0.59
CA LEU A 294 -25.15 12.61 -1.60
C LEU A 294 -25.36 13.51 -2.83
N LEU A 295 -24.28 14.14 -3.28
CA LEU A 295 -24.33 15.07 -4.40
C LEU A 295 -24.47 14.29 -5.73
N GLN A 296 -25.59 14.49 -6.42
CA GLN A 296 -25.79 13.93 -7.75
C GLN A 296 -25.07 14.76 -8.81
N THR A 297 -24.31 14.09 -9.69
CA THR A 297 -23.44 14.74 -10.69
C THR A 297 -24.18 15.61 -11.71
N ASN A 298 -25.48 15.38 -11.91
CA ASN A 298 -26.28 16.05 -12.94
C ASN A 298 -27.16 17.19 -12.39
N ALA A 299 -27.29 17.33 -11.08
CA ALA A 299 -28.07 18.38 -10.44
C ALA A 299 -27.51 18.62 -9.02
N LEU A 300 -26.76 19.71 -8.86
CA LEU A 300 -26.34 20.16 -7.53
C LEU A 300 -27.55 20.80 -6.84
N PRO A 301 -27.84 20.46 -5.57
CA PRO A 301 -28.91 21.10 -4.83
C PRO A 301 -28.65 22.60 -4.66
N THR A 302 -29.70 23.38 -4.39
CA THR A 302 -29.55 24.81 -4.09
C THR A 302 -29.08 25.00 -2.65
N GLU A 303 -29.65 24.23 -1.73
CA GLU A 303 -29.35 24.27 -0.29
C GLU A 303 -28.26 23.27 0.09
N ALA A 304 -27.59 23.56 1.20
CA ALA A 304 -26.56 22.68 1.75
C ALA A 304 -27.20 21.40 2.33
N PRO A 305 -26.63 20.21 2.10
CA PRO A 305 -27.10 18.99 2.76
C PRO A 305 -26.95 19.07 4.28
N GLU A 306 -27.88 18.50 5.04
CA GLU A 306 -27.87 18.59 6.50
C GLU A 306 -26.62 17.92 7.10
N SER A 307 -26.17 16.79 6.56
CA SER A 307 -24.93 16.14 7.02
C SER A 307 -23.67 17.00 6.80
N LEU A 308 -23.66 17.90 5.81
CA LEU A 308 -22.57 18.88 5.67
C LEU A 308 -22.64 19.93 6.78
N LEU A 309 -23.84 20.44 7.08
CA LEU A 309 -24.06 21.40 8.16
C LEU A 309 -23.68 20.78 9.51
N GLU A 310 -24.09 19.54 9.79
CA GLU A 310 -23.64 18.76 10.96
C GLU A 310 -22.11 18.68 11.04
N ALA A 311 -21.45 18.25 9.97
CA ALA A 311 -19.99 18.13 9.93
C ALA A 311 -19.29 19.48 10.22
N MET A 312 -19.84 20.57 9.68
CA MET A 312 -19.34 21.92 9.94
C MET A 312 -19.55 22.37 11.39
N ARG A 313 -20.71 22.10 12.00
CA ARG A 313 -20.95 22.39 13.42
C ARG A 313 -19.96 21.63 14.30
N VAL A 314 -19.75 20.33 14.03
CA VAL A 314 -18.73 19.49 14.71
C VAL A 314 -17.33 20.09 14.57
N TYR A 315 -16.96 20.55 13.37
CA TYR A 315 -15.69 21.24 13.15
C TYR A 315 -15.55 22.50 14.01
N TYR A 316 -16.57 23.35 14.04
CA TYR A 316 -16.53 24.61 14.80
C TYR A 316 -16.52 24.40 16.31
N VAL A 317 -17.24 23.40 16.84
CA VAL A 317 -17.11 23.00 18.25
C VAL A 317 -15.68 22.56 18.55
N GLY A 318 -15.09 21.70 17.71
CA GLY A 318 -13.71 21.23 17.89
C GLY A 318 -12.68 22.37 17.81
N LEU A 319 -12.90 23.35 16.92
CA LEU A 319 -12.08 24.56 16.82
C LEU A 319 -12.23 25.43 18.06
N ALA A 320 -13.46 25.71 18.50
CA ALA A 320 -13.74 26.47 19.72
C ALA A 320 -13.07 25.83 20.96
N ALA A 321 -13.21 24.51 21.11
CA ALA A 321 -12.54 23.75 22.17
C ALA A 321 -11.01 23.91 22.12
N SER A 322 -10.43 23.82 20.92
CA SER A 322 -8.98 23.97 20.72
C SER A 322 -8.48 25.38 21.02
N LEU A 323 -9.29 26.41 20.74
CA LEU A 323 -8.98 27.81 21.07
C LEU A 323 -9.04 28.06 22.59
N ILE A 324 -9.99 27.44 23.30
CA ILE A 324 -10.09 27.52 24.77
C ILE A 324 -8.87 26.84 25.39
N ALA A 325 -8.56 25.62 24.96
CA ALA A 325 -7.41 24.84 25.43
C ALA A 325 -6.05 25.40 24.96
N ARG A 326 -6.04 26.42 24.09
CA ARG A 326 -4.84 26.99 23.46
C ARG A 326 -3.99 25.94 22.73
N SER A 327 -4.63 24.91 22.18
CA SER A 327 -4.00 23.77 21.50
C SER A 327 -3.88 23.96 19.98
N GLY A 328 -4.07 25.20 19.50
CA GLY A 328 -3.76 25.63 18.15
C GLY A 328 -4.95 25.64 17.18
N ARG A 329 -4.64 25.97 15.93
CA ARG A 329 -5.57 26.04 14.80
C ARG A 329 -6.12 24.67 14.40
N ARG A 330 -7.23 24.66 13.67
CA ARG A 330 -7.81 23.43 13.09
C ARG A 330 -8.20 23.65 11.64
N SER A 331 -8.29 22.54 10.90
CA SER A 331 -8.70 22.53 9.51
C SER A 331 -9.80 21.52 9.26
N MET A 332 -10.66 21.82 8.29
CA MET A 332 -11.66 20.93 7.71
C MET A 332 -11.40 20.75 6.22
N LEU A 333 -11.67 19.55 5.71
CA LEU A 333 -11.59 19.23 4.29
C LEU A 333 -12.99 18.82 3.77
N ILE A 334 -13.46 19.48 2.72
CA ILE A 334 -14.69 19.18 2.01
C ILE A 334 -14.32 18.69 0.60
N HIS A 335 -14.71 17.46 0.27
CA HIS A 335 -14.38 16.77 -0.97
C HIS A 335 -15.63 16.37 -1.75
N PRO A 336 -16.34 17.34 -2.34
CA PRO A 336 -17.74 17.14 -2.75
C PRO A 336 -17.87 16.30 -4.02
N ALA A 337 -17.03 16.52 -5.04
CA ALA A 337 -17.05 15.74 -6.29
C ALA A 337 -15.74 15.90 -7.09
N ARG A 338 -15.64 15.25 -8.26
CA ARG A 338 -14.51 15.47 -9.18
C ARG A 338 -14.66 16.78 -9.95
N GLU A 339 -15.90 17.14 -10.26
CA GLU A 339 -16.33 18.27 -11.06
C GLU A 339 -16.12 19.59 -10.30
N ARG A 340 -15.57 20.60 -10.98
CA ARG A 340 -15.26 21.90 -10.36
C ARG A 340 -16.52 22.66 -9.91
N ALA A 341 -17.65 22.47 -10.60
CA ALA A 341 -18.90 23.15 -10.26
C ALA A 341 -19.35 22.81 -8.82
N ALA A 342 -19.16 21.56 -8.39
CA ALA A 342 -19.47 21.13 -7.03
C ALA A 342 -18.57 21.79 -5.97
N HIS A 343 -17.33 22.17 -6.33
CA HIS A 343 -16.39 22.82 -5.41
C HIS A 343 -16.86 24.23 -5.09
N GLN A 344 -17.25 24.99 -6.12
CA GLN A 344 -17.77 26.34 -5.97
C GLN A 344 -19.06 26.37 -5.15
N VAL A 345 -19.99 25.46 -5.43
CA VAL A 345 -21.26 25.36 -4.68
C VAL A 345 -21.01 25.01 -3.22
N ALA A 346 -20.17 24.01 -2.93
CA ALA A 346 -19.84 23.63 -1.55
C ALA A 346 -19.09 24.73 -0.78
N ALA A 347 -18.21 25.50 -1.43
CA ALA A 347 -17.56 26.66 -0.81
C ALA A 347 -18.56 27.78 -0.52
N GLY A 348 -19.54 27.98 -1.40
CA GLY A 348 -20.68 28.88 -1.19
C GLY A 348 -21.51 28.48 0.03
N TRP A 349 -21.92 27.20 0.12
CA TRP A 349 -22.62 26.67 1.29
C TRP A 349 -21.85 26.86 2.58
N ALA A 350 -20.56 26.51 2.60
CA ALA A 350 -19.75 26.64 3.81
C ALA A 350 -19.58 28.10 4.26
N SER A 351 -19.51 29.04 3.31
CA SER A 351 -19.44 30.46 3.62
C SER A 351 -20.78 31.00 4.13
N ALA A 352 -21.88 30.63 3.48
CA ALA A 352 -23.23 31.03 3.87
C ALA A 352 -23.58 30.54 5.28
N ALA A 353 -23.39 29.25 5.57
CA ALA A 353 -23.65 28.67 6.89
C ALA A 353 -22.81 29.32 8.00
N LYS A 354 -21.52 29.60 7.72
CA LYS A 354 -20.65 30.32 8.65
C LYS A 354 -21.22 31.70 8.99
N ASP A 355 -21.61 32.48 7.99
CA ASP A 355 -22.07 33.86 8.17
C ASP A 355 -23.45 33.89 8.85
N GLU A 356 -24.35 32.98 8.48
CA GLU A 356 -25.66 32.79 9.10
C GLU A 356 -25.53 32.46 10.60
N TRP A 357 -24.74 31.45 10.96
CA TRP A 357 -24.52 31.10 12.37
C TRP A 357 -23.82 32.21 13.16
N ALA A 358 -22.90 32.95 12.54
CA ALA A 358 -22.27 34.10 13.18
C ALA A 358 -23.27 35.21 13.49
N ASN A 359 -24.21 35.47 12.58
CA ASN A 359 -25.27 36.45 12.78
C ASN A 359 -26.28 35.99 13.84
N ALA A 360 -26.75 34.75 13.78
CA ALA A 360 -27.67 34.18 14.78
C ALA A 360 -27.07 34.18 16.19
N LEU A 361 -25.79 33.79 16.35
CA LEU A 361 -25.09 33.87 17.64
C LEU A 361 -24.78 35.31 18.10
N GLY A 362 -24.94 36.31 17.21
CA GLY A 362 -24.88 37.73 17.53
C GLY A 362 -26.23 38.35 17.91
N ALA A 363 -27.34 37.66 17.65
CA ALA A 363 -28.69 38.11 17.97
C ALA A 363 -28.98 38.06 19.48
N GLY A 364 -30.11 38.66 19.89
CA GLY A 364 -30.53 38.72 21.30
C GLY A 364 -30.76 37.33 21.91
N GLU A 365 -30.67 37.22 23.24
CA GLU A 365 -30.74 35.91 23.94
C GLU A 365 -32.07 35.16 23.73
N GLN A 366 -33.16 35.87 23.44
CA GLN A 366 -34.49 35.30 23.21
C GLN A 366 -34.82 35.15 21.71
N ASP A 367 -33.87 35.45 20.83
CA ASP A 367 -34.06 35.32 19.39
C ASP A 367 -34.24 33.82 19.02
N PRO A 368 -35.31 33.44 18.31
CA PRO A 368 -35.55 32.05 17.95
C PRO A 368 -34.42 31.41 17.15
N ASP A 369 -33.81 32.15 16.22
CA ASP A 369 -32.73 31.65 15.36
C ASP A 369 -31.48 31.38 16.20
N ARG A 370 -31.21 32.24 17.19
CA ARG A 370 -30.13 32.01 18.17
C ARG A 370 -30.34 30.72 18.95
N LEU A 371 -31.56 30.50 19.45
CA LEU A 371 -31.89 29.32 20.27
C LEU A 371 -31.78 28.03 19.46
N GLU A 372 -32.25 28.04 18.21
CA GLU A 372 -32.12 26.91 17.29
C GLU A 372 -30.66 26.58 16.99
N VAL A 373 -29.86 27.60 16.63
CA VAL A 373 -28.43 27.42 16.36
C VAL A 373 -27.68 26.89 17.59
N ILE A 374 -28.01 27.34 18.80
CA ILE A 374 -27.43 26.82 20.04
C ILE A 374 -27.79 25.34 20.25
N ASP A 375 -29.03 24.93 20.03
CA ASP A 375 -29.44 23.53 20.17
C ASP A 375 -28.73 22.63 19.16
N ASP A 376 -28.60 23.08 17.91
CA ASP A 376 -27.85 22.38 16.87
C ASP A 376 -26.36 22.23 17.22
N PHE A 377 -25.72 23.28 17.75
CA PHE A 377 -24.34 23.20 18.24
C PHE A 377 -24.21 22.29 19.46
N LYS A 378 -25.25 22.18 20.30
CA LYS A 378 -25.27 21.27 21.43
C LYS A 378 -25.22 19.81 20.99
N ARG A 379 -25.98 19.44 19.95
CA ARG A 379 -25.92 18.09 19.36
C ARG A 379 -24.52 17.77 18.83
N ALA A 380 -23.87 18.74 18.16
CA ALA A 380 -22.49 18.59 17.69
C ALA A 380 -21.47 18.46 18.85
N TYR A 381 -21.70 19.15 19.96
CA TYR A 381 -20.89 19.02 21.18
C TYR A 381 -21.04 17.64 21.83
N GLU A 382 -22.27 17.16 22.00
CA GLU A 382 -22.56 15.83 22.53
C GLU A 382 -22.01 14.71 21.63
N GLU A 383 -21.94 14.94 20.32
CA GLU A 383 -21.22 14.08 19.39
C GLU A 383 -19.73 14.02 19.76
N LEU A 384 -19.07 15.17 19.89
CA LEU A 384 -17.64 15.21 20.17
C LEU A 384 -17.27 14.53 21.49
N GLN A 385 -18.12 14.65 22.51
CA GLN A 385 -17.97 14.00 23.82
C GLN A 385 -17.87 12.47 23.74
N LYS A 386 -18.36 11.85 22.66
CA LYS A 386 -18.30 10.40 22.48
C LYS A 386 -16.88 9.87 22.30
N THR A 387 -15.91 10.73 21.95
CA THR A 387 -14.49 10.36 21.79
C THR A 387 -13.51 11.34 22.45
N GLU A 388 -13.90 12.60 22.73
CA GLU A 388 -13.09 13.54 23.51
C GLU A 388 -13.70 13.72 24.90
N ARG A 389 -13.02 13.18 25.92
CA ARG A 389 -13.51 13.24 27.31
C ARG A 389 -13.23 14.57 28.00
N ASN A 390 -12.25 15.32 27.51
CA ASN A 390 -11.78 16.55 28.14
C ASN A 390 -12.23 17.80 27.39
N LEU A 391 -13.45 17.80 26.82
CA LEU A 391 -14.00 18.99 26.20
C LEU A 391 -14.30 20.08 27.24
N PRO A 392 -14.02 21.36 26.93
CA PRO A 392 -14.50 22.50 27.73
C PRO A 392 -16.03 22.49 27.86
N GLY A 393 -16.56 23.16 28.89
CA GLY A 393 -18.01 23.23 29.10
C GLY A 393 -18.74 23.85 27.91
N PHE A 394 -19.96 23.38 27.63
CA PHE A 394 -20.73 23.83 26.47
C PHE A 394 -20.96 25.35 26.44
N ASP A 395 -21.20 25.97 27.60
CA ASP A 395 -21.36 27.42 27.69
C ASP A 395 -20.09 28.18 27.28
N GLU A 396 -18.90 27.66 27.62
CA GLU A 396 -17.63 28.24 27.19
C GLU A 396 -17.41 28.10 25.68
N ILE A 397 -17.85 26.96 25.12
CA ILE A 397 -17.84 26.70 23.68
C ILE A 397 -18.72 27.72 22.96
N ILE A 398 -19.98 27.89 23.38
CA ILE A 398 -20.92 28.86 22.80
C ILE A 398 -20.35 30.28 22.85
N GLN A 399 -19.73 30.68 23.96
CA GLN A 399 -19.07 31.98 24.06
C GLN A 399 -17.87 32.13 23.11
N LYS A 400 -17.20 31.03 22.75
CA LYS A 400 -16.03 31.06 21.83
C LYS A 400 -16.42 30.98 20.35
N LEU A 401 -17.56 30.37 20.02
CA LEU A 401 -18.00 30.13 18.64
C LEU A 401 -17.99 31.39 17.75
N PRO A 402 -18.48 32.58 18.18
CA PRO A 402 -18.45 33.78 17.33
C PRO A 402 -17.05 34.14 16.82
N ARG A 403 -16.01 33.96 17.66
CA ARG A 403 -14.61 34.15 17.25
C ARG A 403 -14.16 33.07 16.27
N ALA A 404 -14.47 31.80 16.57
CA ALA A 404 -14.09 30.67 15.75
C ALA A 404 -14.67 30.77 14.32
N LEU A 405 -15.94 31.15 14.22
CA LEU A 405 -16.63 31.43 12.95
C LEU A 405 -15.94 32.57 12.21
N ARG A 406 -15.83 33.75 12.83
CA ARG A 406 -15.24 34.95 12.19
C ARG A 406 -13.81 34.74 11.70
N ASN A 407 -12.98 34.03 12.47
CA ASN A 407 -11.56 33.80 12.18
C ASN A 407 -11.29 32.50 11.40
N THR A 408 -12.32 31.92 10.77
CA THR A 408 -12.17 30.79 9.85
C THR A 408 -12.14 31.27 8.39
N THR A 409 -11.14 30.82 7.63
CA THR A 409 -11.02 31.10 6.18
C THR A 409 -11.48 29.90 5.36
N VAL A 410 -12.38 30.13 4.40
CA VAL A 410 -12.82 29.13 3.43
C VAL A 410 -12.03 29.32 2.13
N ILE A 411 -11.41 28.25 1.62
CA ILE A 411 -10.63 28.27 0.37
C ILE A 411 -11.15 27.21 -0.60
N GLU A 412 -11.48 27.64 -1.82
CA GLU A 412 -11.74 26.76 -2.95
C GLU A 412 -10.45 26.42 -3.71
N PHE A 413 -10.16 25.13 -3.89
CA PHE A 413 -9.06 24.63 -4.69
C PHE A 413 -9.49 24.41 -6.15
N ASN A 414 -8.76 25.01 -7.10
CA ASN A 414 -8.98 25.00 -8.56
C ASN A 414 -9.93 26.07 -9.13
N THR A 415 -9.75 27.33 -8.74
CA THR A 415 -10.45 28.47 -9.31
C THR A 415 -10.19 28.63 -10.82
N ARG A 416 -11.18 29.12 -11.58
CA ARG A 416 -11.05 29.41 -13.03
C ARG A 416 -9.83 30.31 -13.28
N GLY A 417 -8.86 29.83 -14.08
CA GLY A 417 -7.74 30.63 -14.60
C GLY A 417 -6.38 30.46 -13.91
N ARG A 418 -6.27 29.76 -12.77
CA ARG A 418 -4.97 29.41 -12.16
C ARG A 418 -4.97 27.97 -11.64
N PRO A 419 -4.43 26.99 -12.39
CA PRO A 419 -4.38 25.57 -11.98
C PRO A 419 -3.35 25.29 -10.87
N LYS A 420 -2.96 26.28 -10.06
CA LYS A 420 -2.01 26.11 -8.97
C LYS A 420 -2.77 25.83 -7.69
N THR A 421 -2.41 24.75 -6.99
CA THR A 421 -2.78 24.55 -5.59
C THR A 421 -2.25 25.77 -4.81
N PRO A 422 -3.11 26.52 -4.10
CA PRO A 422 -2.66 27.68 -3.36
C PRO A 422 -1.66 27.29 -2.28
N GLU A 423 -0.64 28.11 -2.09
CA GLU A 423 0.23 28.01 -0.93
C GLU A 423 -0.51 28.61 0.26
N ILE A 424 -0.79 27.78 1.27
CA ILE A 424 -1.54 28.21 2.45
C ILE A 424 -0.55 28.59 3.54
N ASN A 425 -0.51 29.87 3.88
CA ASN A 425 0.11 30.30 5.13
C ASN A 425 -0.86 30.01 6.29
N TRP A 426 -0.75 28.80 6.82
CA TRP A 426 -1.61 28.30 7.90
C TRP A 426 -1.62 29.19 9.16
N ARG A 427 -0.67 30.13 9.32
CA ARG A 427 -0.60 31.05 10.46
C ARG A 427 -1.54 32.26 10.34
N HIS A 428 -2.13 32.50 9.17
CA HIS A 428 -2.98 33.67 8.92
C HIS A 428 -4.42 33.55 9.46
N ALA A 429 -4.86 32.36 9.86
CA ALA A 429 -6.20 32.14 10.39
C ALA A 429 -6.20 31.07 11.50
N GLU A 430 -7.19 31.15 12.37
CA GLU A 430 -7.42 30.19 13.46
C GLU A 430 -8.10 28.91 12.96
N GLY A 431 -9.00 29.06 11.98
CA GLY A 431 -9.67 27.96 11.32
C GLY A 431 -9.52 27.99 9.80
N TRP A 432 -9.51 26.81 9.19
CA TRP A 432 -9.43 26.65 7.74
C TRP A 432 -10.48 25.65 7.26
N ILE A 433 -11.26 26.01 6.24
CA ILE A 433 -12.12 25.06 5.52
C ILE A 433 -11.62 25.00 4.07
N LEU A 434 -11.16 23.83 3.67
CA LEU A 434 -10.59 23.58 2.36
C LEU A 434 -11.60 22.83 1.52
N VAL A 435 -12.00 23.41 0.39
CA VAL A 435 -12.98 22.79 -0.52
C VAL A 435 -12.29 22.44 -1.82
N GLY A 436 -12.25 21.15 -2.18
CA GLY A 436 -11.52 20.76 -3.39
C GLY A 436 -11.67 19.31 -3.79
N GLY A 437 -11.27 19.04 -5.04
CA GLY A 437 -11.20 17.71 -5.62
C GLY A 437 -9.77 17.16 -5.69
N GLN A 438 -9.36 16.73 -6.89
CA GLN A 438 -8.05 16.10 -7.14
C GLN A 438 -6.81 16.94 -6.78
N ALA A 439 -6.94 18.25 -6.62
CA ALA A 439 -5.80 19.10 -6.23
C ALA A 439 -5.38 18.92 -4.77
N VAL A 440 -6.26 18.37 -3.92
CA VAL A 440 -6.01 18.07 -2.51
C VAL A 440 -5.70 16.58 -2.29
N ASP A 441 -5.81 15.76 -3.35
CA ASP A 441 -5.73 14.28 -3.28
C ASP A 441 -4.31 13.71 -3.16
N ARG A 442 -3.27 14.35 -3.69
CA ARG A 442 -1.89 13.79 -3.72
C ARG A 442 -0.85 14.86 -3.37
N GLY A 443 0.12 14.50 -2.53
CA GLY A 443 1.25 15.36 -2.15
C GLY A 443 0.92 16.57 -1.27
N PHE A 444 -0.36 16.96 -1.13
CA PHE A 444 -0.76 18.05 -0.23
C PHE A 444 -0.95 17.54 1.21
N THR A 445 -0.35 18.24 2.16
CA THR A 445 -0.53 17.97 3.60
C THR A 445 -1.43 19.05 4.20
N VAL A 446 -2.58 18.65 4.73
CA VAL A 446 -3.50 19.54 5.44
C VAL A 446 -3.07 19.61 6.90
N ASP A 447 -2.70 20.80 7.38
CA ASP A 447 -2.27 20.94 8.77
C ASP A 447 -3.45 20.92 9.75
N SER A 448 -3.34 20.12 10.81
CA SER A 448 -4.30 20.04 11.91
C SER A 448 -5.74 19.73 11.46
N LEU A 449 -5.89 18.80 10.51
CA LEU A 449 -7.18 18.35 9.98
C LEU A 449 -7.99 17.59 11.04
N THR A 450 -9.18 18.09 11.39
CA THR A 450 -10.10 17.43 12.33
C THR A 450 -11.33 16.87 11.65
N VAL A 451 -11.93 17.58 10.69
CA VAL A 451 -13.15 17.11 10.02
C VAL A 451 -12.91 16.90 8.53
N THR A 452 -13.29 15.74 8.01
CA THR A 452 -13.31 15.45 6.56
C THR A 452 -14.73 15.10 6.13
N TYR A 453 -15.24 15.76 5.10
CA TYR A 453 -16.55 15.49 4.50
C TYR A 453 -16.40 15.08 3.04
N MET A 454 -16.76 13.83 2.71
CA MET A 454 -16.54 13.22 1.39
C MET A 454 -17.79 12.50 0.89
N PRO A 455 -18.78 13.22 0.32
CA PRO A 455 -20.06 12.68 -0.16
C PRO A 455 -19.97 11.94 -1.50
N ARG A 456 -18.76 11.64 -1.97
CA ARG A 456 -18.51 11.05 -3.28
C ARG A 456 -18.14 9.58 -3.15
N GLY A 457 -18.64 8.77 -4.08
CA GLY A 457 -18.28 7.35 -4.16
C GLY A 457 -16.85 7.08 -4.64
N MET A 458 -16.52 5.80 -4.71
CA MET A 458 -15.19 5.26 -5.04
C MET A 458 -14.62 5.70 -6.40
N GLY A 459 -15.47 5.97 -7.40
CA GLY A 459 -15.05 6.20 -8.78
C GLY A 459 -14.62 4.90 -9.44
N MET A 460 -13.40 4.85 -10.02
CA MET A 460 -12.87 3.62 -10.65
C MET A 460 -12.45 2.52 -9.66
N GLY A 461 -12.62 2.73 -8.36
CA GLY A 461 -12.33 1.72 -7.33
C GLY A 461 -10.86 1.35 -7.19
N ASN A 462 -9.91 2.22 -7.56
CA ASN A 462 -8.50 1.89 -7.35
C ASN A 462 -8.09 2.08 -5.88
N ALA A 463 -7.50 1.05 -5.27
CA ALA A 463 -6.99 1.05 -3.91
C ALA A 463 -5.94 2.15 -3.69
N ASP A 464 -5.06 2.39 -4.67
CA ASP A 464 -4.08 3.48 -4.62
C ASP A 464 -4.72 4.86 -4.42
N THR A 465 -5.87 5.07 -5.06
CA THR A 465 -6.62 6.32 -5.07
C THR A 465 -7.44 6.45 -3.79
N LEU A 466 -7.96 5.34 -3.28
CA LEU A 466 -8.63 5.27 -1.98
C LEU A 466 -7.67 5.70 -0.86
N GLN A 467 -6.50 5.05 -0.78
CA GLN A 467 -5.50 5.29 0.25
C GLN A 467 -5.01 6.75 0.24
N GLN A 468 -4.77 7.32 -0.95
CA GLN A 468 -4.33 8.72 -1.06
C GLN A 468 -5.39 9.76 -0.69
N ARG A 469 -6.69 9.39 -0.67
CA ARG A 469 -7.75 10.29 -0.18
C ARG A 469 -7.84 10.32 1.34
N ALA A 470 -7.20 9.38 2.05
CA ALA A 470 -7.19 9.31 3.51
C ALA A 470 -6.26 10.38 4.15
N ARG A 471 -6.54 11.65 3.87
CA ARG A 471 -5.78 12.81 4.39
C ARG A 471 -5.95 13.02 5.89
N PHE A 472 -6.93 12.35 6.49
CA PHE A 472 -7.21 12.34 7.92
C PHE A 472 -6.33 11.35 8.70
N PHE A 473 -5.52 10.52 8.03
CA PHE A 473 -4.45 9.78 8.70
C PHE A 473 -3.29 10.70 9.06
N GLY A 474 -2.52 10.35 10.09
CA GLY A 474 -1.35 11.11 10.52
C GLY A 474 -1.22 11.18 12.04
N TYR A 475 -0.48 12.18 12.53
CA TYR A 475 -0.07 12.28 13.93
C TYR A 475 -1.07 13.03 14.82
N ALA A 476 -2.38 12.81 14.62
CA ALA A 476 -3.43 13.50 15.36
C ALA A 476 -3.40 13.20 16.87
N GLN A 477 -3.02 11.96 17.24
CA GLN A 477 -2.92 11.56 18.64
C GLN A 477 -1.66 12.16 19.29
N ALA A 478 -0.51 12.10 18.63
CA ALA A 478 0.71 12.77 19.13
C ALA A 478 0.53 14.28 19.30
N ARG A 479 -0.29 14.91 18.45
CA ARG A 479 -0.62 16.34 18.51
C ARG A 479 -1.82 16.66 19.42
N GLY A 480 -2.42 15.66 20.06
CA GLY A 480 -3.47 15.84 21.07
C GLY A 480 -4.82 16.34 20.53
N TYR A 481 -5.18 16.03 19.28
CA TYR A 481 -6.49 16.40 18.72
C TYR A 481 -7.27 15.24 18.09
N PHE A 482 -6.79 13.99 18.22
CA PHE A 482 -7.50 12.82 17.68
C PHE A 482 -8.93 12.68 18.24
N GLY A 483 -9.12 13.00 19.53
CA GLY A 483 -10.42 12.95 20.18
C GLY A 483 -11.49 13.83 19.53
N ILE A 484 -11.12 14.85 18.74
CA ILE A 484 -12.06 15.73 18.02
C ILE A 484 -12.09 15.48 16.50
N CYS A 485 -11.48 14.41 16.00
CA CYS A 485 -11.47 14.06 14.58
C CYS A 485 -12.78 13.39 14.12
N ARG A 486 -13.35 13.78 12.97
CA ARG A 486 -14.54 13.13 12.37
C ARG A 486 -14.38 13.00 10.87
N VAL A 487 -14.85 11.87 10.32
CA VAL A 487 -14.81 11.60 8.89
C VAL A 487 -16.20 11.19 8.42
N TYR A 488 -16.78 12.00 7.54
CA TYR A 488 -18.07 11.75 6.92
C TYR A 488 -17.83 11.15 5.53
N LEU A 489 -18.32 9.93 5.32
CA LEU A 489 -18.12 9.15 4.10
C LEU A 489 -19.45 8.64 3.56
N GLU A 490 -19.53 8.50 2.24
CA GLU A 490 -20.56 7.67 1.60
C GLU A 490 -20.38 6.19 2.00
N GLN A 491 -21.47 5.40 2.05
CA GLN A 491 -21.47 4.03 2.58
C GLN A 491 -20.48 3.11 1.85
N GLN A 492 -20.49 3.07 0.51
CA GLN A 492 -19.57 2.22 -0.26
C GLN A 492 -18.11 2.62 -0.05
N MET A 493 -17.84 3.93 0.10
CA MET A 493 -16.50 4.43 0.42
C MET A 493 -16.04 4.00 1.82
N ARG A 494 -16.94 3.94 2.80
CA ARG A 494 -16.65 3.42 4.14
C ARG A 494 -16.30 1.93 4.07
N ASP A 495 -17.16 1.13 3.46
CA ASP A 495 -16.97 -0.33 3.35
C ASP A 495 -15.61 -0.63 2.68
N ALA A 496 -15.32 0.10 1.59
CA ALA A 496 -14.04 -0.05 0.90
C ALA A 496 -12.82 0.35 1.73
N TYR A 497 -12.93 1.31 2.66
CA TYR A 497 -11.83 1.61 3.59
C TYR A 497 -11.66 0.51 4.63
N GLU A 498 -12.75 -0.07 5.14
CA GLU A 498 -12.70 -1.20 6.06
C GLU A 498 -11.95 -2.38 5.42
N ASP A 499 -12.35 -2.80 4.20
CA ASP A 499 -11.68 -3.87 3.44
C ASP A 499 -10.23 -3.52 3.09
N TYR A 500 -9.97 -2.26 2.76
CA TYR A 500 -8.63 -1.80 2.41
C TYR A 500 -7.67 -1.85 3.60
N VAL A 501 -8.13 -1.55 4.81
CA VAL A 501 -7.28 -1.59 6.01
C VAL A 501 -6.78 -3.01 6.25
N GLU A 502 -7.65 -4.01 6.11
CA GLU A 502 -7.24 -5.42 6.17
C GLU A 502 -6.20 -5.73 5.09
N HIS A 503 -6.48 -5.36 3.83
CA HIS A 503 -5.54 -5.54 2.72
C HIS A 503 -4.17 -4.90 2.98
N GLU A 504 -4.13 -3.66 3.48
CA GLU A 504 -2.91 -2.92 3.79
C GLU A 504 -2.06 -3.64 4.85
N GLU A 505 -2.68 -4.09 5.95
CA GLU A 505 -1.97 -4.79 7.02
C GLU A 505 -1.41 -6.14 6.57
N LEU A 506 -2.19 -6.90 5.81
CA LEU A 506 -1.75 -8.18 5.25
C LEU A 506 -0.56 -8.00 4.31
N MET A 507 -0.67 -7.07 3.37
CA MET A 507 0.43 -6.79 2.44
C MET A 507 1.68 -6.32 3.18
N ARG A 508 1.54 -5.42 4.17
CA ARG A 508 2.68 -4.92 4.95
C ARG A 508 3.35 -6.04 5.75
N SER A 509 2.58 -6.94 6.35
CA SER A 509 3.14 -8.08 7.08
C SER A 509 3.96 -9.01 6.18
N GLU A 510 3.49 -9.31 4.97
CA GLU A 510 4.23 -10.10 3.99
C GLU A 510 5.52 -9.40 3.53
N LEU A 511 5.46 -8.09 3.26
CA LEU A 511 6.65 -7.32 2.89
C LEU A 511 7.66 -7.23 4.04
N ARG A 512 7.21 -7.11 5.29
CA ARG A 512 8.09 -7.18 6.48
C ARG A 512 8.79 -8.52 6.56
N ARG A 513 8.06 -9.63 6.39
CA ARG A 513 8.64 -10.97 6.38
C ARG A 513 9.71 -11.14 5.30
N VAL A 514 9.47 -10.65 4.09
CA VAL A 514 10.48 -10.65 3.00
C VAL A 514 11.72 -9.83 3.41
N ALA A 515 11.51 -8.63 3.97
CA ALA A 515 12.60 -7.75 4.40
C ALA A 515 13.43 -8.36 5.53
N GLU A 516 12.79 -8.94 6.56
CA GLU A 516 13.43 -9.55 7.73
C GLU A 516 14.24 -10.79 7.38
N ARG A 517 13.82 -11.54 6.35
CA ARG A 517 14.56 -12.70 5.85
C ARG A 517 15.65 -12.33 4.86
N GLY A 518 15.71 -11.07 4.41
CA GLY A 518 16.65 -10.64 3.38
C GLY A 518 16.40 -11.27 2.01
N GLU A 519 15.17 -11.74 1.76
CA GLU A 519 14.77 -12.36 0.50
C GLU A 519 14.64 -11.28 -0.59
N SER A 520 14.92 -11.65 -1.85
CA SER A 520 14.71 -10.71 -2.96
C SER A 520 13.22 -10.52 -3.21
N LEU A 521 12.79 -9.27 -3.43
CA LEU A 521 11.41 -9.00 -3.80
C LEU A 521 11.05 -9.55 -5.19
N ARG A 522 12.05 -9.92 -6.00
CA ARG A 522 11.86 -10.64 -7.27
C ARG A 522 11.31 -12.05 -7.08
N THR A 523 11.63 -12.72 -5.97
CA THR A 523 11.13 -14.08 -5.67
C THR A 523 9.78 -14.06 -4.97
N TRP A 524 9.37 -12.91 -4.42
CA TRP A 524 8.09 -12.76 -3.72
C TRP A 524 6.89 -13.04 -4.64
N ARG A 525 6.01 -13.96 -4.22
CA ARG A 525 4.80 -14.31 -4.98
C ARG A 525 3.80 -13.16 -4.87
N ARG A 526 3.48 -12.53 -6.01
CA ARG A 526 2.59 -11.37 -6.13
C ARG A 526 1.14 -11.76 -5.88
N ARG A 527 0.81 -11.85 -4.59
CA ARG A 527 -0.49 -12.27 -4.06
C ARG A 527 -1.04 -11.13 -3.21
N PHE A 528 -2.26 -10.74 -3.51
CA PHE A 528 -2.95 -9.64 -2.86
C PHE A 528 -4.34 -10.13 -2.44
N ILE A 529 -4.69 -9.98 -1.17
CA ILE A 529 -6.07 -10.20 -0.71
C ILE A 529 -6.78 -8.86 -0.87
N LEU A 530 -7.65 -8.73 -1.87
CA LEU A 530 -8.27 -7.45 -2.21
C LEU A 530 -9.72 -7.69 -2.56
N ASP A 531 -10.60 -6.83 -2.03
CA ASP A 531 -12.03 -6.85 -2.36
C ASP A 531 -12.25 -6.86 -3.89
N PRO A 532 -13.19 -7.67 -4.44
CA PRO A 532 -13.42 -7.76 -5.88
C PRO A 532 -13.85 -6.43 -6.53
N GLY A 533 -14.50 -5.55 -5.77
CA GLY A 533 -14.89 -4.21 -6.17
C GLY A 533 -13.73 -3.22 -6.25
N LEU A 534 -12.57 -3.56 -5.68
CA LEU A 534 -11.35 -2.75 -5.75
C LEU A 534 -10.39 -3.23 -6.83
N ASN A 535 -9.71 -2.27 -7.47
CA ASN A 535 -8.56 -2.50 -8.34
C ASN A 535 -7.27 -2.21 -7.56
N PRO A 536 -6.22 -3.05 -7.65
CA PRO A 536 -5.01 -2.83 -6.86
C PRO A 536 -4.31 -1.51 -7.21
N CYS A 537 -4.30 -1.19 -8.51
CA CYS A 537 -3.84 0.09 -9.05
C CYS A 537 -4.42 0.31 -10.45
N ARG A 538 -4.07 1.41 -11.09
CA ARG A 538 -4.43 1.66 -12.49
C ARG A 538 -4.04 0.50 -13.41
N ARG A 539 -4.97 0.02 -14.25
CA ARG A 539 -4.73 -1.09 -15.18
C ARG A 539 -3.61 -0.81 -16.18
N SER A 540 -3.39 0.44 -16.56
CA SER A 540 -2.46 0.81 -17.64
C SER A 540 -0.98 0.55 -17.34
N VAL A 541 -0.60 0.29 -16.09
CA VAL A 541 0.79 -0.05 -15.71
C VAL A 541 1.03 -1.53 -15.49
N ILE A 542 -0.02 -2.33 -15.63
CA ILE A 542 0.03 -3.77 -15.39
C ILE A 542 0.34 -4.45 -16.73
N SER A 543 1.52 -5.05 -16.82
CA SER A 543 2.01 -5.82 -17.97
C SER A 543 1.33 -7.17 -18.06
N ASP A 544 1.46 -7.96 -16.99
CA ASP A 544 1.01 -9.35 -16.93
C ASP A 544 -0.41 -9.39 -16.37
N PRO A 545 -1.35 -10.11 -16.98
CA PRO A 545 -2.68 -10.22 -16.43
C PRO A 545 -2.60 -10.88 -15.04
N TYR A 546 -3.30 -10.30 -14.07
CA TYR A 546 -3.58 -10.99 -12.82
C TYR A 546 -4.90 -11.74 -12.95
N THR A 547 -5.00 -12.87 -12.26
CA THR A 547 -6.25 -13.60 -12.07
C THR A 547 -6.88 -13.10 -10.78
N ARG A 548 -8.18 -12.83 -10.82
CA ARG A 548 -8.99 -12.65 -9.62
C ARG A 548 -9.85 -13.88 -9.42
N GLY A 549 -9.98 -14.30 -8.18
CA GLY A 549 -11.01 -15.22 -7.76
C GLY A 549 -11.68 -14.66 -6.52
N SER A 550 -12.99 -14.84 -6.44
CA SER A 550 -13.64 -14.94 -5.13
C SER A 550 -13.95 -16.40 -4.92
N MET A 551 -13.55 -16.95 -3.78
CA MET A 551 -14.23 -18.14 -3.30
C MET A 551 -15.55 -17.61 -2.72
N THR A 552 -16.69 -18.08 -3.22
CA THR A 552 -18.00 -17.90 -2.57
C THR A 552 -18.29 -19.07 -1.62
N GLY A 553 -17.25 -19.82 -1.26
CA GLY A 553 -17.32 -21.22 -0.86
C GLY A 553 -17.63 -22.16 -2.04
N GLY A 554 -17.40 -23.46 -1.85
CA GLY A 554 -17.66 -24.50 -2.84
C GLY A 554 -16.42 -25.27 -3.30
N TRP A 555 -16.59 -26.09 -4.34
CA TRP A 555 -15.58 -27.02 -4.85
C TRP A 555 -14.66 -26.38 -5.89
N THR A 556 -13.35 -26.36 -5.60
CA THR A 556 -12.26 -26.14 -6.55
C THR A 556 -11.78 -27.50 -7.06
N ARG A 557 -12.11 -27.81 -8.32
CA ARG A 557 -11.77 -29.08 -8.98
C ARG A 557 -10.58 -28.90 -9.90
N GLN A 558 -9.67 -29.86 -9.91
CA GLN A 558 -8.63 -29.93 -10.93
C GLN A 558 -9.26 -30.18 -12.32
N ILE A 559 -8.88 -29.35 -13.29
CA ILE A 559 -9.39 -29.32 -14.66
C ILE A 559 -8.52 -30.18 -15.58
N GLY A 560 -7.20 -30.03 -15.49
CA GLY A 560 -6.23 -30.74 -16.31
C GLY A 560 -5.71 -32.01 -15.65
N THR A 561 -5.34 -32.98 -16.47
CA THR A 561 -4.65 -34.19 -16.02
C THR A 561 -3.14 -33.99 -15.84
N ILE A 562 -2.48 -34.97 -15.22
CA ILE A 562 -1.02 -35.07 -15.09
C ILE A 562 -0.53 -36.15 -16.06
N VAL A 563 0.00 -35.74 -17.21
CA VAL A 563 0.49 -36.64 -18.26
C VAL A 563 1.94 -37.04 -17.99
N ASN A 564 2.76 -36.10 -17.53
CA ASN A 564 4.18 -36.31 -17.26
C ASN A 564 4.37 -37.40 -16.19
N PRO A 565 5.11 -38.49 -16.50
CA PRO A 565 5.34 -39.58 -15.55
C PRO A 565 6.03 -39.16 -14.26
N ASP A 566 6.97 -38.22 -14.32
CA ASP A 566 7.75 -37.77 -13.16
C ASP A 566 6.86 -36.94 -12.23
N THR A 567 6.07 -36.01 -12.78
CA THR A 567 5.09 -35.23 -12.03
C THR A 567 4.04 -36.13 -11.38
N ARG A 568 3.54 -37.13 -12.12
CA ARG A 568 2.57 -38.10 -11.62
C ARG A 568 3.14 -38.94 -10.48
N SER A 569 4.36 -39.42 -10.63
CA SER A 569 5.05 -40.20 -9.60
C SER A 569 5.27 -39.38 -8.33
N ALA A 570 5.75 -38.13 -8.48
CA ALA A 570 5.98 -37.21 -7.37
C ALA A 570 4.68 -36.89 -6.60
N ASN A 571 3.60 -36.53 -7.31
CA ASN A 571 2.32 -36.25 -6.67
C ASN A 571 1.71 -37.49 -6.02
N MET A 572 1.87 -38.68 -6.62
CA MET A 572 1.41 -39.93 -6.01
C MET A 572 2.15 -40.20 -4.70
N GLN A 573 3.48 -40.04 -4.69
CA GLN A 573 4.29 -40.21 -3.49
C GLN A 573 3.88 -39.20 -2.40
N LEU A 574 3.74 -37.92 -2.76
CA LEU A 574 3.29 -36.86 -1.85
C LEU A 574 1.96 -37.20 -1.18
N LEU A 575 0.96 -37.61 -1.97
CA LEU A 575 -0.36 -37.95 -1.43
C LEU A 575 -0.35 -39.24 -0.63
N GLN A 576 0.50 -40.22 -0.97
CA GLN A 576 0.68 -41.43 -0.17
C GLN A 576 1.31 -41.10 1.20
N THR A 577 2.33 -40.24 1.23
CA THR A 577 2.91 -39.73 2.48
C THR A 577 1.85 -39.03 3.31
N LEU A 578 1.12 -38.07 2.73
CA LEU A 578 0.02 -37.39 3.40
C LEU A 578 -0.98 -38.39 3.99
N MET A 579 -1.49 -39.33 3.19
CA MET A 579 -2.46 -40.34 3.67
C MET A 579 -1.91 -41.25 4.78
N SER A 580 -0.60 -41.50 4.83
CA SER A 580 0.02 -42.30 5.89
C SER A 580 0.14 -41.58 7.24
N GLU A 581 0.11 -40.24 7.22
CA GLU A 581 0.13 -39.40 8.43
C GLU A 581 -1.27 -39.15 9.01
N LEU A 582 -2.33 -39.52 8.28
CA LEU A 582 -3.73 -39.27 8.65
C LEU A 582 -4.34 -40.44 9.42
N ASN A 583 -5.31 -40.13 10.30
CA ASN A 583 -6.14 -41.11 10.98
C ASN A 583 -7.37 -41.47 10.14
N LEU A 584 -7.15 -42.07 8.98
CA LEU A 584 -8.21 -42.43 8.04
C LEU A 584 -9.13 -43.53 8.60
N GLN A 585 -10.43 -43.24 8.69
CA GLN A 585 -11.47 -44.20 9.08
C GLN A 585 -12.45 -44.41 7.93
N ASP A 586 -13.16 -45.55 7.92
CA ASP A 586 -14.22 -45.77 6.94
C ASP A 586 -15.34 -44.73 7.11
N ASP A 587 -15.72 -44.09 6.00
CA ASP A 587 -16.74 -43.04 6.02
C ASP A 587 -18.14 -43.65 6.10
N ASP A 588 -18.83 -43.37 7.20
CA ASP A 588 -20.18 -43.86 7.52
C ASP A 588 -21.30 -42.90 7.08
N THR A 589 -20.96 -41.75 6.46
CA THR A 589 -21.95 -40.75 6.00
C THR A 589 -22.97 -41.34 5.02
N TYR A 590 -22.61 -42.41 4.29
CA TYR A 590 -23.49 -43.11 3.37
C TYR A 590 -23.23 -44.62 3.38
N ALA A 591 -24.29 -45.40 3.56
CA ALA A 591 -24.22 -46.87 3.57
C ALA A 591 -24.07 -47.46 2.16
N ALA A 592 -22.86 -47.37 1.61
CA ALA A 592 -22.53 -47.90 0.29
C ALA A 592 -22.44 -49.43 0.26
N ARG A 593 -23.07 -50.05 -0.75
CA ARG A 593 -23.02 -51.50 -0.99
C ARG A 593 -21.90 -51.92 -1.96
N SER A 594 -21.28 -50.97 -2.66
CA SER A 594 -20.22 -51.19 -3.63
C SER A 594 -18.94 -50.54 -3.16
N THR A 595 -17.80 -51.23 -3.33
CA THR A 595 -16.48 -50.68 -3.01
C THR A 595 -16.17 -49.40 -3.78
N ALA A 596 -16.75 -49.24 -4.99
CA ALA A 596 -16.63 -48.01 -5.79
C ALA A 596 -17.37 -46.79 -5.21
N GLN A 597 -18.12 -46.97 -4.13
CA GLN A 597 -18.88 -45.93 -3.42
C GLN A 597 -18.53 -45.86 -1.92
N GLN A 598 -17.55 -46.64 -1.46
CA GLN A 598 -17.03 -46.61 -0.09
C GLN A 598 -15.81 -45.70 -0.04
N HIS A 599 -15.67 -44.90 1.01
CA HIS A 599 -14.59 -43.93 1.16
C HIS A 599 -13.96 -44.04 2.55
N GLN A 600 -12.78 -43.45 2.70
CA GLN A 600 -12.17 -43.23 4.01
C GLN A 600 -12.00 -41.73 4.24
N VAL A 601 -12.10 -41.29 5.49
CA VAL A 601 -11.98 -39.88 5.87
C VAL A 601 -11.25 -39.74 7.19
N ASP A 602 -10.39 -38.73 7.27
CA ASP A 602 -9.97 -38.11 8.54
C ASP A 602 -10.68 -36.76 8.62
N ARG A 603 -11.51 -36.54 9.65
CA ARG A 603 -12.36 -35.33 9.77
C ARG A 603 -11.71 -34.20 10.54
N ASP A 604 -10.58 -34.48 11.21
CA ASP A 604 -9.93 -33.57 12.14
C ASP A 604 -8.42 -33.45 11.85
N ALA A 605 -8.05 -33.67 10.58
CA ALA A 605 -6.69 -33.50 10.11
C ALA A 605 -6.25 -32.03 10.27
N PRO A 606 -5.03 -31.73 10.73
CA PRO A 606 -4.55 -30.36 10.84
C PRO A 606 -4.58 -29.64 9.48
N LEU A 607 -5.20 -28.45 9.40
CA LEU A 607 -5.30 -27.70 8.15
C LEU A 607 -3.93 -27.30 7.60
N GLN A 608 -2.94 -27.09 8.48
CA GLN A 608 -1.55 -26.82 8.09
C GLN A 608 -0.96 -27.97 7.26
N ARG A 609 -1.28 -29.23 7.58
CA ARG A 609 -0.78 -30.39 6.82
C ARG A 609 -1.39 -30.48 5.43
N LEU A 610 -2.68 -30.15 5.31
CA LEU A 610 -3.31 -29.99 4.01
C LEU A 610 -2.64 -28.87 3.20
N PHE A 611 -2.39 -27.71 3.84
CA PHE A 611 -1.73 -26.58 3.20
C PHE A 611 -0.34 -26.95 2.65
N ASP A 612 0.51 -27.58 3.48
CA ASP A 612 1.86 -27.99 3.09
C ASP A 612 1.83 -28.96 1.89
N ALA A 613 0.93 -29.95 1.93
CA ALA A 613 0.75 -30.89 0.82
C ALA A 613 0.27 -30.20 -0.47
N LEU A 614 -0.63 -29.22 -0.37
CA LEU A 614 -1.11 -28.48 -1.54
C LEU A 614 -0.05 -27.54 -2.13
N VAL A 615 0.90 -27.06 -1.33
CA VAL A 615 2.06 -26.27 -1.81
C VAL A 615 2.99 -27.14 -2.65
N GLU A 616 3.23 -28.38 -2.24
CA GLU A 616 4.11 -29.32 -2.94
C GLU A 616 3.46 -29.98 -4.16
N TYR A 617 2.13 -30.02 -4.22
CA TYR A 617 1.38 -30.66 -5.31
C TYR A 617 1.56 -29.92 -6.64
N ARG A 618 1.97 -30.64 -7.67
CA ARG A 618 2.34 -30.07 -8.98
C ARG A 618 1.21 -30.15 -10.00
N PHE A 619 0.94 -29.05 -10.70
CA PHE A 619 -0.04 -28.99 -11.79
C PHE A 619 0.65 -28.88 -13.16
N GLU A 620 0.06 -29.49 -14.19
CA GLU A 620 0.49 -29.31 -15.60
C GLU A 620 -0.37 -28.28 -16.33
N ASP A 621 -1.63 -28.09 -15.95
CA ASP A 621 -2.53 -27.11 -16.56
C ASP A 621 -2.39 -25.74 -15.88
N PRO A 622 -2.08 -24.67 -16.63
CA PRO A 622 -1.98 -23.32 -16.07
C PRO A 622 -3.25 -22.83 -15.37
N ARG A 623 -4.44 -23.31 -15.80
CA ARG A 623 -5.73 -22.96 -15.18
C ARG A 623 -5.82 -23.48 -13.75
N ASP A 624 -5.34 -24.69 -13.51
CA ASP A 624 -5.31 -25.28 -12.17
C ASP A 624 -4.33 -24.56 -11.25
N THR A 625 -3.16 -24.18 -11.78
CA THR A 625 -2.18 -23.39 -11.03
C THR A 625 -2.80 -22.09 -10.50
N ALA A 626 -3.58 -21.38 -11.33
CA ALA A 626 -4.25 -20.16 -10.92
C ALA A 626 -5.33 -20.42 -9.84
N SER A 627 -6.22 -21.39 -10.06
CA SER A 627 -7.32 -21.70 -9.13
C SER A 627 -6.83 -22.23 -7.77
N PHE A 628 -5.84 -23.13 -7.76
CA PHE A 628 -5.28 -23.69 -6.53
C PHE A 628 -4.33 -22.74 -5.80
N THR A 629 -3.68 -21.81 -6.51
CA THR A 629 -2.96 -20.71 -5.84
C THR A 629 -3.93 -19.85 -5.04
N GLY A 630 -5.10 -19.57 -5.59
CA GLY A 630 -6.18 -18.90 -4.89
C GLY A 630 -6.65 -19.62 -3.65
N LEU A 631 -6.91 -20.92 -3.79
CA LEU A 631 -7.27 -21.79 -2.68
C LEU A 631 -6.21 -21.76 -1.56
N LEU A 632 -4.92 -21.84 -1.91
CA LEU A 632 -3.83 -21.76 -0.94
C LEU A 632 -3.84 -20.44 -0.17
N ILE A 633 -4.16 -19.31 -0.84
CA ILE A 633 -4.29 -18.01 -0.16
C ILE A 633 -5.44 -18.05 0.83
N THR A 634 -6.58 -18.60 0.43
CA THR A 634 -7.75 -18.75 1.31
C THR A 634 -7.46 -19.64 2.52
N ILE A 635 -6.75 -20.75 2.33
CA ILE A 635 -6.35 -21.64 3.44
C ILE A 635 -5.32 -20.96 4.35
N ALA A 636 -4.33 -20.27 3.77
CA ALA A 636 -3.33 -19.52 4.55
C ALA A 636 -3.95 -18.41 5.40
N GLU A 637 -5.00 -17.75 4.89
CA GLU A 637 -5.82 -16.80 5.65
C GLU A 637 -6.48 -17.49 6.86
N GLY A 638 -7.19 -18.60 6.60
CA GLY A 638 -7.81 -19.38 7.67
C GLY A 638 -6.83 -19.80 8.75
N LEU A 639 -5.64 -20.27 8.36
CA LEU A 639 -4.56 -20.64 9.29
C LEU A 639 -3.97 -19.46 10.05
N ARG A 640 -4.02 -18.24 9.50
CA ARG A 640 -3.55 -17.05 10.23
C ARG A 640 -4.54 -16.64 11.31
N GLN A 641 -5.84 -16.77 11.02
CA GLN A 641 -6.90 -16.48 11.97
C GLN A 641 -6.99 -17.54 13.07
N ASP A 642 -6.80 -18.81 12.70
CA ASP A 642 -6.78 -19.97 13.59
C ASP A 642 -5.65 -20.94 13.19
N PRO A 643 -4.46 -20.84 13.82
CA PRO A 643 -3.33 -21.71 13.52
C PRO A 643 -3.58 -23.20 13.79
N ASP A 644 -4.54 -23.51 14.66
CA ASP A 644 -4.90 -24.87 15.06
C ASP A 644 -6.14 -25.39 14.29
N ALA A 645 -6.57 -24.68 13.24
CA ALA A 645 -7.70 -25.06 12.41
C ALA A 645 -7.57 -26.49 11.86
N THR A 646 -8.70 -27.20 11.78
CA THR A 646 -8.78 -28.57 11.24
C THR A 646 -9.48 -28.62 9.90
N CYS A 647 -9.30 -29.71 9.17
CA CYS A 647 -9.90 -29.99 7.87
C CYS A 647 -10.33 -31.45 7.74
N ALA A 648 -11.16 -31.75 6.74
CA ALA A 648 -11.53 -33.12 6.40
C ALA A 648 -10.77 -33.59 5.16
N ILE A 649 -10.13 -34.75 5.19
CA ILE A 649 -9.41 -35.32 4.05
C ILE A 649 -10.00 -36.69 3.73
N TYR A 650 -10.54 -36.81 2.52
CA TYR A 650 -11.20 -38.00 2.02
C TYR A 650 -10.30 -38.76 1.05
N ARG A 651 -10.07 -40.03 1.32
CA ARG A 651 -9.52 -41.01 0.38
C ARG A 651 -10.69 -41.70 -0.33
N MET A 652 -10.88 -41.37 -1.60
CA MET A 652 -12.04 -41.84 -2.34
C MET A 652 -11.80 -43.23 -2.91
N ARG A 653 -12.64 -44.20 -2.54
CA ARG A 653 -12.70 -45.57 -3.11
C ARG A 653 -11.42 -46.39 -2.85
N PRO A 654 -10.94 -46.50 -1.61
CA PRO A 654 -9.67 -47.16 -1.31
C PRO A 654 -9.63 -48.64 -1.68
N ASN A 655 -10.79 -49.32 -1.70
CA ASN A 655 -10.93 -50.76 -1.90
C ASN A 655 -11.53 -51.13 -3.27
N ALA A 656 -11.66 -50.17 -4.18
CA ALA A 656 -12.15 -50.42 -5.54
C ALA A 656 -10.98 -50.56 -6.53
N PRO A 657 -11.16 -51.29 -7.65
CA PRO A 657 -10.28 -51.15 -8.79
C PRO A 657 -10.19 -49.69 -9.23
N VAL A 658 -9.03 -49.28 -9.76
CA VAL A 658 -8.82 -47.92 -10.26
C VAL A 658 -9.93 -47.57 -11.27
N GLY A 659 -10.69 -46.52 -10.95
CA GLY A 659 -11.82 -46.12 -11.76
C GLY A 659 -11.37 -45.46 -13.06
N THR A 660 -12.23 -45.44 -14.09
CA THR A 660 -11.91 -44.77 -15.36
C THR A 660 -12.60 -43.41 -15.48
N ARG A 661 -11.90 -42.43 -16.06
CA ARG A 661 -12.47 -41.14 -16.52
C ARG A 661 -12.11 -40.85 -17.96
N LYS A 662 -12.94 -40.06 -18.63
CA LYS A 662 -12.66 -39.59 -19.99
C LYS A 662 -11.92 -38.26 -19.92
N VAL A 663 -11.02 -38.04 -20.85
CA VAL A 663 -10.49 -36.71 -21.16
C VAL A 663 -11.14 -36.19 -22.44
N LYS A 664 -11.50 -34.90 -22.45
CA LYS A 664 -12.26 -34.28 -23.54
C LYS A 664 -11.43 -34.04 -24.80
N ASN A 665 -10.12 -33.84 -24.63
CA ASN A 665 -9.21 -33.42 -25.69
C ASN A 665 -7.76 -33.86 -25.38
N ALA A 666 -6.87 -33.70 -26.37
CA ALA A 666 -5.46 -34.04 -26.24
C ALA A 666 -4.70 -33.15 -25.23
N SER A 667 -5.23 -31.98 -24.89
CA SER A 667 -4.72 -31.14 -23.79
C SER A 667 -5.03 -31.69 -22.40
N GLY A 668 -5.77 -32.82 -22.30
CA GLY A 668 -5.92 -33.55 -21.05
C GLY A 668 -6.97 -33.00 -20.09
N GLU A 669 -7.95 -32.23 -20.59
CA GLU A 669 -9.06 -31.75 -19.76
C GLU A 669 -9.96 -32.92 -19.32
N ILE A 670 -10.20 -33.05 -18.02
CA ILE A 670 -10.95 -34.16 -17.42
C ILE A 670 -12.46 -33.94 -17.61
N ASP A 671 -13.16 -34.97 -18.08
CA ASP A 671 -14.62 -35.00 -18.14
C ASP A 671 -15.21 -35.67 -16.90
N GLN A 672 -16.18 -35.00 -16.27
CA GLN A 672 -16.89 -35.48 -15.06
C GLN A 672 -15.95 -36.02 -13.94
N PHE A 673 -15.05 -35.16 -13.45
CA PHE A 673 -14.08 -35.49 -12.39
C PHE A 673 -14.72 -36.23 -11.20
N GLN A 674 -15.67 -35.58 -10.53
CA GLN A 674 -16.44 -36.15 -9.42
C GLN A 674 -17.56 -37.02 -9.98
N GLN A 675 -17.75 -38.23 -9.42
CA GLN A 675 -18.88 -39.08 -9.80
C GLN A 675 -20.20 -38.41 -9.42
N GLY A 676 -21.11 -38.31 -10.40
CA GLY A 676 -22.45 -37.79 -10.19
C GLY A 676 -23.37 -38.76 -9.43
N ARG A 677 -24.60 -38.31 -9.20
CA ARG A 677 -25.65 -39.13 -8.59
C ARG A 677 -25.87 -40.40 -9.40
N THR A 678 -25.85 -41.56 -8.74
CA THR A 678 -26.08 -42.85 -9.40
C THR A 678 -27.33 -43.50 -8.82
N ALA A 679 -28.41 -43.54 -9.62
CA ALA A 679 -29.65 -44.20 -9.24
C ALA A 679 -29.47 -45.72 -9.27
N THR A 680 -30.00 -46.42 -8.28
CA THR A 680 -30.00 -47.88 -8.27
C THR A 680 -31.19 -48.41 -9.09
N ALA A 681 -30.96 -49.37 -9.98
CA ALA A 681 -32.01 -49.97 -10.82
C ALA A 681 -33.08 -50.79 -10.05
N ARG A 682 -32.91 -51.02 -8.74
CA ARG A 682 -33.79 -51.88 -7.91
C ARG A 682 -34.11 -51.28 -6.52
N GLY A 683 -34.55 -50.02 -6.48
CA GLY A 683 -35.15 -49.41 -5.27
C GLY A 683 -34.23 -49.26 -4.04
N GLY A 684 -32.92 -49.11 -4.24
CA GLY A 684 -31.95 -48.82 -3.18
C GLY A 684 -31.69 -47.32 -2.97
N VAL A 685 -30.92 -46.99 -1.93
CA VAL A 685 -30.52 -45.61 -1.65
C VAL A 685 -29.63 -45.10 -2.78
N THR A 686 -30.08 -44.05 -3.47
CA THR A 686 -29.32 -43.43 -4.57
C THR A 686 -28.00 -42.88 -4.05
N TYR A 687 -26.89 -43.23 -4.69
CA TYR A 687 -25.58 -42.66 -4.35
C TYR A 687 -25.64 -41.15 -4.58
N PRO A 688 -25.34 -40.32 -3.55
CA PRO A 688 -25.55 -38.88 -3.62
C PRO A 688 -24.55 -38.16 -4.54
N GLY A 689 -23.49 -38.85 -4.97
CA GLY A 689 -22.38 -38.29 -5.76
C GLY A 689 -21.22 -37.86 -4.86
N ASP A 690 -20.02 -37.75 -5.44
CA ASP A 690 -18.81 -37.43 -4.67
C ASP A 690 -18.88 -36.06 -4.01
N ALA A 691 -19.55 -35.09 -4.64
CA ALA A 691 -19.66 -33.73 -4.12
C ALA A 691 -20.44 -33.63 -2.80
N PHE A 692 -21.16 -34.68 -2.39
CA PHE A 692 -21.84 -34.78 -1.10
C PHE A 692 -20.88 -34.98 0.08
N PHE A 693 -19.72 -35.58 -0.17
CA PHE A 693 -18.73 -35.92 0.87
C PHE A 693 -17.78 -34.74 1.11
N ALA A 694 -18.24 -33.81 1.93
CA ALA A 694 -17.46 -32.71 2.47
C ALA A 694 -17.95 -32.35 3.87
N ALA A 695 -17.08 -31.78 4.69
CA ALA A 695 -17.46 -31.12 5.92
C ALA A 695 -18.23 -29.82 5.61
N ARG A 696 -19.11 -29.41 6.53
CA ARG A 696 -19.99 -28.24 6.34
C ARG A 696 -19.32 -26.91 6.71
N ASP A 697 -18.42 -26.97 7.68
CA ASP A 697 -17.86 -25.84 8.43
C ASP A 697 -16.34 -25.73 8.31
N LYS A 698 -15.68 -26.72 7.71
CA LYS A 698 -14.23 -26.76 7.50
C LYS A 698 -13.85 -27.16 6.08
N VAL A 699 -12.61 -26.84 5.70
CA VAL A 699 -12.05 -27.19 4.37
C VAL A 699 -12.06 -28.71 4.18
N SER A 700 -12.40 -29.18 2.98
CA SER A 700 -12.41 -30.61 2.65
C SER A 700 -11.59 -30.94 1.42
N LEU A 701 -10.63 -31.86 1.50
CA LEU A 701 -9.89 -32.40 0.36
C LEU A 701 -10.47 -33.76 -0.04
N GLN A 702 -10.67 -34.02 -1.33
CA GLN A 702 -10.87 -35.38 -1.85
C GLN A 702 -9.69 -35.77 -2.74
N ILE A 703 -9.14 -36.96 -2.46
CA ILE A 703 -8.08 -37.58 -3.23
C ILE A 703 -8.67 -38.70 -4.08
N HIS A 704 -8.44 -38.64 -5.39
CA HIS A 704 -8.89 -39.61 -6.38
C HIS A 704 -7.70 -40.22 -7.13
N VAL A 705 -7.86 -41.46 -7.56
CA VAL A 705 -6.94 -42.11 -8.50
C VAL A 705 -7.75 -42.69 -9.65
N TYR A 706 -7.45 -42.26 -10.88
CA TYR A 706 -8.16 -42.70 -12.08
C TYR A 706 -7.23 -43.15 -13.21
N ASP A 707 -7.71 -44.11 -13.99
CA ASP A 707 -7.23 -44.35 -15.34
C ASP A 707 -7.99 -43.43 -16.31
N LEU A 708 -7.26 -42.79 -17.23
CA LEU A 708 -7.81 -41.81 -18.14
C LEU A 708 -7.85 -42.34 -19.56
N THR A 709 -8.91 -42.00 -20.28
CA THR A 709 -9.13 -42.43 -21.67
C THR A 709 -9.49 -41.27 -22.58
N LEU A 710 -8.91 -41.26 -23.79
CA LEU A 710 -9.26 -40.33 -24.87
C LEU A 710 -9.85 -41.13 -26.02
N SER A 711 -11.10 -40.86 -26.41
CA SER A 711 -11.81 -41.62 -27.46
C SER A 711 -11.76 -43.14 -27.22
N ASN A 712 -11.96 -43.56 -25.97
CA ASN A 712 -11.89 -44.96 -25.48
C ASN A 712 -10.52 -45.64 -25.63
N ARG A 713 -9.44 -44.89 -25.87
CA ARG A 713 -8.06 -45.39 -25.82
C ARG A 713 -7.38 -44.96 -24.52
N PRO A 714 -6.48 -45.78 -23.93
CA PRO A 714 -5.71 -45.38 -22.76
C PRO A 714 -4.95 -44.07 -23.03
N PHE A 715 -5.04 -43.13 -22.09
CA PHE A 715 -4.38 -41.82 -22.16
C PHE A 715 -3.31 -41.69 -21.07
N ALA A 716 -3.66 -42.00 -19.83
CA ALA A 716 -2.75 -42.09 -18.69
C ALA A 716 -3.33 -43.04 -17.64
N SER A 717 -2.49 -43.71 -16.87
CA SER A 717 -2.94 -44.69 -15.86
C SER A 717 -2.57 -44.24 -14.45
N ALA A 718 -3.41 -44.63 -13.48
CA ALA A 718 -3.25 -44.35 -12.05
C ALA A 718 -2.90 -42.87 -11.76
N VAL A 719 -3.64 -41.94 -12.38
CA VAL A 719 -3.41 -40.50 -12.22
C VAL A 719 -3.98 -40.04 -10.88
N PRO A 720 -3.15 -39.50 -9.96
CA PRO A 720 -3.63 -38.89 -8.72
C PRO A 720 -4.24 -37.54 -9.04
N LEU A 721 -5.41 -37.28 -8.48
CA LEU A 721 -6.22 -36.10 -8.79
C LEU A 721 -6.89 -35.59 -7.53
N ILE A 722 -6.93 -34.27 -7.37
CA ILE A 722 -7.46 -33.63 -6.15
C ILE A 722 -8.61 -32.66 -6.44
N THR A 723 -9.48 -32.50 -5.46
CA THR A 723 -10.49 -31.43 -5.42
C THR A 723 -10.67 -30.96 -3.99
N VAL A 724 -10.82 -29.66 -3.79
CA VAL A 724 -10.91 -29.06 -2.45
C VAL A 724 -12.17 -28.23 -2.33
N ASN A 725 -12.90 -28.41 -1.23
CA ASN A 725 -14.06 -27.62 -0.86
C ASN A 725 -13.67 -26.60 0.21
N VAL A 726 -14.04 -25.33 0.03
CA VAL A 726 -13.93 -24.31 1.07
C VAL A 726 -15.34 -23.93 1.52
N PRO A 727 -15.65 -23.94 2.83
CA PRO A 727 -16.95 -23.49 3.32
C PRO A 727 -17.09 -21.97 3.16
N ALA A 728 -18.32 -21.48 2.95
CA ALA A 728 -18.59 -20.07 2.67
C ALA A 728 -18.01 -19.07 3.71
N PRO A 729 -18.00 -19.36 5.03
CA PRO A 729 -17.41 -18.45 6.03
C PRO A 729 -15.89 -18.26 5.91
N LEU A 730 -15.17 -19.23 5.32
CA LEU A 730 -13.72 -19.13 5.11
C LEU A 730 -13.37 -18.53 3.74
N ALA A 731 -14.37 -18.06 2.98
CA ALA A 731 -14.19 -17.70 1.60
C ALA A 731 -13.76 -16.22 1.48
N ALA A 732 -12.54 -15.99 0.98
CA ALA A 732 -11.98 -14.66 0.77
C ALA A 732 -11.77 -14.35 -0.71
N ALA A 733 -11.84 -13.07 -1.07
CA ALA A 733 -11.47 -12.57 -2.39
C ALA A 733 -9.96 -12.35 -2.50
N TRP A 734 -9.37 -12.73 -3.63
CA TRP A 734 -7.93 -12.64 -3.84
C TRP A 734 -7.58 -12.28 -5.28
N LEU A 735 -6.37 -11.77 -5.43
CA LEU A 735 -5.74 -11.42 -6.68
C LEU A 735 -4.33 -12.03 -6.72
N VAL A 736 -4.04 -12.78 -7.79
CA VAL A 736 -2.74 -13.42 -8.01
C VAL A 736 -2.25 -13.03 -9.39
N GLN A 737 -1.00 -12.57 -9.47
CA GLN A 737 -0.32 -12.35 -10.73
C GLN A 737 0.85 -13.32 -10.85
N VAL A 738 0.76 -14.24 -11.82
CA VAL A 738 1.89 -15.11 -12.19
C VAL A 738 2.71 -14.37 -13.24
N GLN A 739 4.01 -14.20 -13.00
CA GLN A 739 4.90 -13.48 -13.93
C GLN A 739 5.93 -14.42 -14.57
N SER A 740 6.16 -14.22 -15.86
CA SER A 740 7.20 -14.92 -16.62
C SER A 740 8.58 -14.65 -16.02
N GLY A 741 9.33 -15.69 -15.65
CA GLY A 741 10.67 -15.57 -15.05
C GLY A 741 10.71 -15.58 -13.52
N GLN A 742 9.55 -15.60 -12.84
CA GLN A 742 9.51 -15.99 -11.44
C GLN A 742 9.79 -17.49 -11.36
N GLN A 743 10.96 -17.89 -10.85
CA GLN A 743 11.22 -19.31 -10.63
C GLN A 743 10.13 -19.85 -9.69
N ALA A 744 9.45 -20.90 -10.13
CA ALA A 744 8.63 -21.72 -9.25
C ALA A 744 9.58 -22.48 -8.31
N THR A 745 10.19 -21.78 -7.35
CA THR A 745 10.79 -22.45 -6.22
C THR A 745 9.62 -22.99 -5.40
N SER A 746 9.58 -24.33 -5.34
CA SER A 746 8.68 -25.19 -4.57
C SER A 746 8.20 -24.53 -3.30
#